data_AF-A0A8X6VGQ9-F1
#
_entry.id   AF-A0A8X6VGQ9-F1
#
_cell.length_a   1.000
_cell.length_b   1.000
_cell.length_c   1.000
_cell.angle_alpha   90.00
_cell.angle_beta   90.00
_cell.angle_gamma   90.00
#
_symmetry.space_group_name_H-M   'P 1'
#
loop_
_entity.id
_entity.type
_entity.pdbx_description
1 polymer ?
#
loop_
_entity_poly.entity_id
_entity_poly.type
_entity_poly.pdbx_seq_one_letter_code
_entity_poly.pdbx_strand_id
1 'polypeptide(L)'
;MSFEKSNGSMHANRSFGQFHNLFTMSSPWKGNLRSFAELQVLLDCVRVLNDLGSDHYPVILELNLITSIIKNPEQLSTNWYNFKFALKKKPLPTVELTSNENIELAISELNQNFSEAFVEASKPKFNNALKILSPEIKFKIYQRNRLRKFWQRTRCPSIYSEFRTLSREIAKDIQAHSRDQWEKHIEALSPVDNTLWRKSSLLRKPFQSIPPLKGALGSIAITPIEKAEVIADSLQEQFEPNHVVGRELFDQRIHDEVTNFINTPHAFKKLNPPLQRKSYLTYRDSSPGNPPDLIRFLICSTVHQLLRVTELIHSAFAKQEATGILFLDIAKAFDKIWHDRLLIKLIRLDFPPPLIKSSHSFLSNRSFRVRVDKTLSSPRPIRSGLPQGSLSSPLLFTLYVNDVPQTDLSHLAMFADDTAIITQNKRFSVVISNLQHYISLLELWLTDWKVKVNASKSACLMFTRRPRLPVKLTPVQIFGQPVPWVHVAKYLGLFLDAKLTFAHHIEQTRKKAQAVHAVLKRLISRRSKLAIRHKVLLYKSIMQPVMSYGSQIWGYAGMCHLKKLHTLTNSFLRQIVNAPWFVRNEVLYRDLKIKPFLPHIKDLSKRFFDKLPSVPNELISNQPAYDPAVPSSQKRPRALLDHEFINFPQAKRLRV
;
A
#
# COMPACT_ATOMS: atom_id res chain seq x y z
N MET A 1 -42.79 3.31 34.88
CA MET A 1 -43.89 2.47 35.41
C MET A 1 -44.21 1.41 34.39
N SER A 2 -43.92 0.17 34.75
CA SER A 2 -44.26 -1.07 34.05
C SER A 2 -45.77 -1.23 33.94
N PHE A 3 -46.30 -1.66 32.79
CA PHE A 3 -47.61 -2.32 32.77
C PHE A 3 -47.67 -3.44 31.73
N GLU A 4 -48.01 -4.61 32.28
CA GLU A 4 -48.36 -5.86 31.65
C GLU A 4 -49.70 -5.79 30.93
N LYS A 5 -49.88 -6.70 29.97
CA LYS A 5 -51.15 -6.98 29.28
C LYS A 5 -52.03 -7.89 30.12
N SER A 6 -53.32 -7.59 30.19
CA SER A 6 -54.37 -8.57 30.46
C SER A 6 -55.47 -8.46 29.41
N ASN A 7 -55.89 -9.64 28.92
CA ASN A 7 -56.96 -9.84 27.96
C ASN A 7 -58.32 -9.83 28.65
N GLY A 8 -59.36 -9.37 27.96
CA GLY A 8 -60.76 -9.62 28.31
C GLY A 8 -61.64 -9.57 27.07
N SER A 9 -62.27 -10.69 26.73
CA SER A 9 -63.27 -10.85 25.68
C SER A 9 -64.67 -10.61 26.24
N MET A 10 -65.58 -9.95 25.50
CA MET A 10 -66.99 -10.37 25.46
C MET A 10 -67.79 -9.76 24.31
N HIS A 11 -68.58 -10.65 23.71
CA HIS A 11 -69.65 -10.63 22.73
C HIS A 11 -70.33 -9.32 22.23
N ALA A 12 -70.34 -9.23 20.90
CA ALA A 12 -71.40 -8.88 19.94
C ALA A 12 -72.75 -8.28 20.41
N ASN A 13 -73.11 -7.15 19.77
CA ASN A 13 -74.44 -7.00 19.17
C ASN A 13 -74.40 -6.10 17.93
N ARG A 14 -75.06 -6.56 16.86
CA ARG A 14 -75.14 -5.91 15.54
C ARG A 14 -76.21 -4.80 15.55
N SER A 15 -75.91 -3.66 14.94
CA SER A 15 -76.89 -2.97 14.08
C SER A 15 -76.13 -2.29 12.93
N PHE A 16 -76.60 -2.56 11.72
CA PHE A 16 -76.10 -2.05 10.46
C PHE A 16 -76.62 -0.61 10.26
N GLY A 17 -75.72 0.34 10.00
CA GLY A 17 -76.03 1.68 9.52
C GLY A 17 -74.85 2.14 8.66
N GLN A 18 -75.12 2.38 7.39
CA GLN A 18 -74.17 2.65 6.31
C GLN A 18 -73.22 3.81 6.64
N PHE A 19 -71.91 3.61 6.49
CA PHE A 19 -71.00 4.66 6.04
C PHE A 19 -69.96 4.08 5.07
N HIS A 20 -70.06 4.56 3.84
CA HIS A 20 -69.10 4.36 2.77
C HIS A 20 -67.76 5.02 3.13
N ASN A 21 -66.68 4.33 2.73
CA ASN A 21 -65.32 4.83 2.56
C ASN A 21 -64.66 5.46 3.78
N LEU A 22 -63.83 4.69 4.47
CA LEU A 22 -62.41 4.98 4.79
C LEU A 22 -61.89 3.88 5.73
N PHE A 23 -60.60 3.53 5.60
CA PHE A 23 -59.87 2.48 6.32
C PHE A 23 -59.95 1.05 5.75
N THR A 24 -59.06 0.73 4.81
CA THR A 24 -58.40 -0.59 4.79
C THR A 24 -57.09 -0.50 5.55
N MET A 25 -57.13 -0.73 6.86
CA MET A 25 -55.96 -1.17 7.62
C MET A 25 -55.69 -2.64 7.28
N SER A 26 -54.63 -2.95 6.53
CA SER A 26 -54.13 -4.33 6.43
C SER A 26 -53.00 -4.54 7.45
N SER A 27 -53.34 -5.24 8.53
CA SER A 27 -52.43 -5.81 9.53
C SER A 27 -51.42 -6.79 8.89
N PRO A 28 -50.17 -6.88 9.38
CA PRO A 28 -49.13 -7.72 8.81
C PRO A 28 -49.28 -9.18 9.25
N TRP A 29 -50.06 -9.96 8.50
CA TRP A 29 -49.97 -11.42 8.58
C TRP A 29 -48.72 -11.92 7.85
N LYS A 30 -47.87 -12.67 8.57
CA LYS A 30 -46.73 -13.40 8.02
C LYS A 30 -47.22 -14.50 7.08
N GLY A 31 -47.00 -14.33 5.79
CA GLY A 31 -47.16 -15.39 4.78
C GLY A 31 -46.37 -15.06 3.52
N ASN A 32 -45.46 -15.94 3.10
CA ASN A 32 -44.79 -15.85 1.80
C ASN A 32 -45.82 -16.06 0.67
N LEU A 33 -46.53 -15.01 0.29
CA LEU A 33 -47.37 -15.00 -0.91
C LEU A 33 -46.58 -14.36 -2.06
N ARG A 34 -46.32 -15.18 -3.07
CA ARG A 34 -45.77 -14.73 -4.36
C ARG A 34 -46.73 -13.71 -4.96
N SER A 35 -46.19 -12.65 -5.56
CA SER A 35 -46.93 -11.61 -6.28
C SER A 35 -47.99 -12.23 -7.20
N PHE A 36 -49.26 -12.13 -6.82
CA PHE A 36 -50.36 -12.26 -7.77
C PHE A 36 -50.76 -10.83 -8.15
N ALA A 37 -50.85 -10.57 -9.45
CA ALA A 37 -51.55 -9.38 -9.92
C ALA A 37 -53.03 -9.58 -9.58
N GLU A 38 -53.61 -8.75 -8.73
CA GLU A 38 -55.06 -8.68 -8.62
C GLU A 38 -55.56 -7.99 -9.90
N LEU A 39 -56.31 -8.73 -10.71
CA LEU A 39 -57.10 -8.18 -11.80
C LEU A 39 -58.35 -7.56 -11.17
N GLN A 40 -58.39 -6.23 -11.06
CA GLN A 40 -59.65 -5.55 -10.80
C GLN A 40 -60.43 -5.53 -12.12
N VAL A 41 -61.57 -6.23 -12.11
CA VAL A 41 -62.55 -6.19 -13.20
C VAL A 41 -63.57 -5.12 -12.82
N LEU A 42 -63.59 -4.00 -13.56
CA LEU A 42 -64.61 -2.98 -13.41
C LEU A 42 -65.65 -3.16 -14.51
N LEU A 43 -66.93 -3.21 -14.12
CA LEU A 43 -68.05 -3.23 -15.03
C LEU A 43 -68.32 -1.80 -15.49
N ASP A 44 -67.99 -1.51 -16.75
CA ASP A 44 -68.03 -0.15 -17.28
C ASP A 44 -69.45 0.20 -17.77
N CYS A 45 -70.11 -0.71 -18.49
CA CYS A 45 -71.50 -0.51 -18.85
C CYS A 45 -72.27 -1.82 -19.08
N VAL A 46 -73.58 -1.75 -18.89
CA VAL A 46 -74.55 -2.82 -19.14
C VAL A 46 -75.57 -2.27 -20.15
N ARG A 47 -75.64 -2.84 -21.35
CA ARG A 47 -76.60 -2.41 -22.39
C ARG A 47 -77.55 -3.54 -22.73
N VAL A 48 -78.84 -3.24 -22.66
CA VAL A 48 -79.91 -4.16 -23.07
C VAL A 48 -80.19 -3.94 -24.56
N LEU A 49 -80.17 -5.00 -25.36
CA LEU A 49 -80.52 -4.94 -26.78
C LEU A 49 -81.99 -5.33 -26.94
N ASN A 50 -82.77 -4.46 -27.57
CA ASN A 50 -84.16 -4.74 -27.92
C ASN A 50 -84.19 -5.53 -29.23
N ASP A 51 -84.17 -6.85 -29.15
CA ASP A 51 -84.42 -7.73 -30.29
C ASP A 51 -85.87 -8.21 -30.23
N LEU A 52 -86.65 -7.99 -31.29
CA LEU A 52 -88.10 -8.24 -31.34
C LEU A 52 -88.48 -9.73 -31.47
N GLY A 53 -87.50 -10.64 -31.39
CA GLY A 53 -87.67 -12.08 -31.60
C GLY A 53 -87.65 -12.95 -30.33
N SER A 54 -87.56 -12.40 -29.13
CA SER A 54 -87.50 -13.20 -27.89
C SER A 54 -88.09 -12.48 -26.67
N ASP A 55 -88.82 -13.22 -25.82
CA ASP A 55 -89.46 -12.72 -24.59
C ASP A 55 -88.45 -12.39 -23.46
N HIS A 56 -87.14 -12.49 -23.73
CA HIS A 56 -86.07 -12.10 -22.81
C HIS A 56 -85.05 -11.21 -23.53
N TYR A 57 -84.87 -9.99 -23.03
CA TYR A 57 -83.94 -9.02 -23.60
C TYR A 57 -82.47 -9.41 -23.36
N PRO A 58 -81.66 -9.64 -24.41
CA PRO A 58 -80.24 -9.93 -24.24
C PRO A 58 -79.47 -8.69 -23.73
N VAL A 59 -78.52 -8.92 -22.82
CA VAL A 59 -77.73 -7.87 -22.17
C VAL A 59 -76.25 -8.03 -22.50
N ILE A 60 -75.61 -6.97 -22.99
CA ILE A 60 -74.16 -6.88 -23.21
C ILE A 60 -73.51 -6.22 -21.99
N LEU A 61 -72.49 -6.87 -21.45
CA LEU A 61 -71.66 -6.38 -20.35
C LEU A 61 -70.28 -6.01 -20.92
N GLU A 62 -69.89 -4.74 -20.86
CA GLU A 62 -68.53 -4.30 -21.17
C GLU A 62 -67.69 -4.26 -19.89
N LEU A 63 -66.64 -5.09 -19.84
CA LEU A 63 -65.73 -5.21 -18.70
C LEU A 63 -64.37 -4.62 -19.08
N ASN A 64 -63.88 -3.66 -18.28
CA ASN A 64 -62.55 -3.08 -18.46
C ASN A 64 -61.56 -3.67 -17.46
N LEU A 65 -60.45 -4.21 -17.96
CA LEU A 65 -59.40 -4.86 -17.16
C LEU A 65 -58.24 -3.89 -16.93
N ILE A 66 -58.18 -3.27 -15.74
CA ILE A 66 -57.04 -2.43 -15.37
C ILE A 66 -56.02 -3.30 -14.64
N THR A 67 -54.86 -3.52 -15.26
CA THR A 67 -53.72 -4.16 -14.60
C THR A 67 -52.85 -3.10 -13.91
N SER A 68 -53.06 -2.86 -12.62
CA SER A 68 -52.12 -2.05 -11.83
C SER A 68 -50.99 -2.92 -11.27
N ILE A 69 -49.74 -2.61 -11.60
CA ILE A 69 -48.57 -3.23 -10.98
C ILE A 69 -48.45 -2.65 -9.56
N ILE A 70 -48.87 -3.40 -8.55
CA ILE A 70 -48.62 -3.03 -7.15
C ILE A 70 -47.10 -3.05 -6.91
N LYS A 71 -46.49 -1.88 -6.80
CA LYS A 71 -45.11 -1.75 -6.31
C LYS A 71 -45.16 -2.00 -4.80
N ASN A 72 -44.39 -2.97 -4.32
CA ASN A 72 -44.24 -3.15 -2.87
C ASN A 72 -43.76 -1.84 -2.24
N PRO A 73 -44.29 -1.45 -1.06
CA PRO A 73 -43.85 -0.23 -0.40
C PRO A 73 -42.34 -0.30 -0.13
N GLU A 74 -41.62 0.78 -0.46
CA GLU A 74 -40.18 0.85 -0.24
C GLU A 74 -39.91 0.68 1.26
N GLN A 75 -39.15 -0.35 1.63
CA GLN A 75 -38.77 -0.54 3.03
C GLN A 75 -37.76 0.54 3.40
N LEU A 76 -38.17 1.50 4.24
CA LEU A 76 -37.30 2.55 4.74
C LEU A 76 -36.55 2.09 6.00
N SER A 77 -35.36 2.63 6.21
CA SER A 77 -34.59 2.56 7.44
C SER A 77 -34.40 3.97 7.99
N THR A 78 -35.05 4.26 9.11
CA THR A 78 -34.99 5.57 9.76
C THR A 78 -33.88 5.59 10.81
N ASN A 79 -33.03 6.61 10.76
CA ASN A 79 -32.11 6.88 11.86
C ASN A 79 -32.83 7.73 12.92
N TRP A 80 -33.27 7.10 14.00
CA TRP A 80 -34.03 7.74 15.07
C TRP A 80 -33.30 8.91 15.76
N TYR A 81 -31.97 8.91 15.77
CA TYR A 81 -31.19 10.03 16.31
C TYR A 81 -31.30 11.27 15.41
N ASN A 82 -31.16 11.08 14.09
CA ASN A 82 -31.31 12.16 13.13
C ASN A 82 -32.76 12.64 13.05
N PHE A 83 -33.73 11.73 13.15
CA PHE A 83 -35.15 12.08 13.23
C PHE A 83 -35.43 13.01 14.41
N LYS A 84 -34.92 12.66 15.60
CA LYS A 84 -35.04 13.50 16.80
C LYS A 84 -34.38 14.86 16.62
N PHE A 85 -33.25 14.92 15.92
CA PHE A 85 -32.55 16.19 15.66
C PHE A 85 -33.28 17.07 14.63
N ALA A 86 -33.80 16.46 13.56
CA ALA A 86 -34.59 17.14 12.53
C ALA A 86 -35.89 17.69 13.13
N LEU A 87 -36.58 16.90 13.96
CA LEU A 87 -37.82 17.33 14.61
C LEU A 87 -37.59 18.54 15.54
N LYS A 88 -36.48 18.56 16.29
CA LYS A 88 -36.12 19.68 17.18
C LYS A 88 -35.88 21.01 16.46
N LYS A 89 -35.60 20.98 15.16
CA LYS A 89 -35.38 22.19 14.35
C LYS A 89 -36.67 22.76 13.76
N LYS A 90 -37.77 22.02 13.83
CA LYS A 90 -39.04 22.44 13.25
C LYS A 90 -39.85 23.27 14.25
N PRO A 91 -40.50 24.34 13.81
CA PRO A 91 -41.32 25.17 14.68
C PRO A 91 -42.50 24.35 15.23
N LEU A 92 -42.87 24.62 16.48
CA LEU A 92 -44.13 24.14 17.05
C LEU A 92 -45.28 25.01 16.53
N PRO A 93 -46.50 24.47 16.40
CA PRO A 93 -47.66 25.26 15.99
C PRO A 93 -47.86 26.44 16.94
N THR A 94 -48.05 27.63 16.39
CA THR A 94 -48.18 28.89 17.16
C THR A 94 -49.63 29.26 17.46
N VAL A 95 -50.59 28.42 17.07
CA VAL A 95 -52.03 28.71 17.17
C VAL A 95 -52.52 28.50 18.61
N GLU A 96 -53.23 29.49 19.16
CA GLU A 96 -53.90 29.36 20.46
C GLU A 96 -55.08 28.38 20.38
N LEU A 97 -55.04 27.34 21.21
CA LEU A 97 -55.95 26.18 21.16
C LEU A 97 -57.32 26.49 21.80
N THR A 98 -58.05 27.47 21.25
CA THR A 98 -59.33 27.95 21.81
C THR A 98 -60.56 27.45 21.07
N SER A 99 -60.40 26.83 19.89
CA SER A 99 -61.48 26.27 19.05
C SER A 99 -61.10 24.88 18.52
N ASN A 100 -62.09 24.01 18.31
CA ASN A 100 -61.88 22.66 17.75
C ASN A 100 -61.24 22.70 16.35
N GLU A 101 -61.53 23.71 15.54
CA GLU A 101 -60.92 23.87 14.22
C GLU A 101 -59.43 24.24 14.32
N ASN A 102 -59.07 25.06 15.30
CA ASN A 102 -57.67 25.42 15.57
C ASN A 102 -56.86 24.23 16.07
N ILE A 103 -57.51 23.30 16.80
CA ILE A 103 -56.88 22.05 17.26
C ILE A 103 -56.59 21.13 16.06
N GLU A 104 -57.54 20.95 15.14
CA GLU A 104 -57.34 20.12 13.94
C GLU A 104 -56.25 20.70 13.02
N LEU A 105 -56.20 22.03 12.86
CA LEU A 105 -55.14 22.70 12.11
C LEU A 105 -53.75 22.49 12.75
N ALA A 106 -53.64 22.61 14.07
CA ALA A 106 -52.38 22.38 14.79
C ALA A 106 -51.93 20.90 14.71
N ILE A 107 -52.88 19.95 14.75
CA ILE A 107 -52.61 18.51 14.58
C ILE A 107 -52.12 18.22 13.15
N SER A 108 -52.75 18.83 12.14
CA SER A 108 -52.33 18.71 10.74
C SER A 108 -50.90 19.22 10.54
N GLU A 109 -50.58 20.39 11.09
CA GLU A 109 -49.24 20.98 11.00
C GLU A 109 -48.17 20.12 11.71
N LEU A 110 -48.50 19.55 12.88
CA LEU A 110 -47.63 18.59 13.56
C LEU A 110 -47.40 17.33 12.72
N ASN A 111 -48.46 16.75 12.14
CA ASN A 111 -48.36 15.56 11.31
C ASN A 111 -47.53 15.80 10.04
N GLN A 112 -47.63 16.99 9.45
CA GLN A 112 -46.78 17.42 8.35
C GLN A 112 -45.32 17.52 8.79
N ASN A 113 -45.04 18.16 9.93
CA ASN A 113 -43.70 18.28 10.49
C ASN A 113 -43.08 16.91 10.80
N PHE A 114 -43.86 15.98 11.36
CA PHE A 114 -43.44 14.59 11.60
C PHE A 114 -43.14 13.86 10.29
N SER A 115 -44.00 13.99 9.28
CA SER A 115 -43.83 13.31 7.99
C SER A 115 -42.58 13.79 7.26
N GLU A 116 -42.36 15.10 7.22
CA GLU A 116 -41.18 15.68 6.60
C GLU A 116 -39.88 15.35 7.36
N ALA A 117 -39.89 15.39 8.70
CA ALA A 117 -38.74 14.97 9.51
C ALA A 117 -38.45 13.47 9.35
N PHE A 118 -39.50 12.66 9.18
CA PHE A 118 -39.39 11.23 8.92
C PHE A 118 -38.74 10.98 7.56
N VAL A 119 -39.14 11.70 6.52
CA VAL A 119 -38.53 11.61 5.18
C VAL A 119 -37.06 12.04 5.21
N GLU A 120 -36.71 13.14 5.89
CA GLU A 120 -35.33 13.62 6.01
C GLU A 120 -34.42 12.60 6.73
N ALA A 121 -34.94 11.94 7.76
CA ALA A 121 -34.19 10.99 8.58
C ALA A 121 -34.22 9.54 8.04
N SER A 122 -35.07 9.26 7.06
CA SER A 122 -35.25 7.93 6.48
C SER A 122 -34.46 7.74 5.19
N LYS A 123 -33.91 6.55 5.02
CA LYS A 123 -33.23 6.13 3.79
C LYS A 123 -33.80 4.80 3.31
N PRO A 124 -33.93 4.56 2.00
CA PRO A 124 -34.36 3.26 1.49
C PRO A 124 -33.41 2.16 1.98
N LYS A 125 -33.98 1.10 2.59
CA LYS A 125 -33.26 -0.16 2.78
C LYS A 125 -33.00 -0.71 1.40
N PHE A 126 -31.72 -0.76 1.02
CA PHE A 126 -31.29 -1.59 -0.09
C PHE A 126 -31.53 -3.05 0.30
N ASN A 127 -32.72 -3.56 0.01
CA ASN A 127 -32.88 -4.98 -0.18
C ASN A 127 -31.94 -5.37 -1.31
N ASN A 128 -31.12 -6.42 -1.10
CA ASN A 128 -30.32 -7.03 -2.17
C ASN A 128 -31.23 -7.11 -3.39
N ALA A 129 -30.97 -6.26 -4.40
CA ALA A 129 -31.88 -6.08 -5.52
C ALA A 129 -32.28 -7.47 -5.98
N LEU A 130 -33.58 -7.81 -5.83
CA LEU A 130 -34.13 -9.02 -6.43
C LEU A 130 -33.61 -9.01 -7.86
N LYS A 131 -32.75 -9.97 -8.24
CA LYS A 131 -32.09 -9.96 -9.55
C LYS A 131 -33.17 -9.80 -10.61
N ILE A 132 -33.37 -8.58 -11.11
CA ILE A 132 -34.43 -8.28 -12.06
C ILE A 132 -33.97 -8.93 -13.36
N LEU A 133 -34.42 -10.16 -13.61
CA LEU A 133 -34.11 -10.88 -14.84
C LEU A 133 -34.87 -10.23 -15.99
N SER A 134 -34.22 -10.10 -17.15
CA SER A 134 -34.87 -9.67 -18.39
C SER A 134 -36.15 -10.49 -18.66
N PRO A 135 -37.21 -9.88 -19.22
CA PRO A 135 -38.42 -10.59 -19.66
C PRO A 135 -38.10 -11.82 -20.54
N GLU A 136 -37.09 -11.72 -21.40
CA GLU A 136 -36.63 -12.81 -22.26
C GLU A 136 -36.11 -14.01 -21.47
N ILE A 137 -35.31 -13.75 -20.43
CA ILE A 137 -34.77 -14.80 -19.54
C ILE A 137 -35.92 -15.46 -18.77
N LYS A 138 -36.90 -14.67 -18.32
CA LYS A 138 -38.11 -15.20 -17.64
C LYS A 138 -38.92 -16.09 -18.57
N PHE A 139 -39.10 -15.69 -19.83
CA PHE A 139 -39.77 -16.50 -20.85
C PHE A 139 -39.02 -17.82 -21.12
N LYS A 140 -37.69 -17.78 -21.29
CA LYS A 140 -36.89 -19.00 -21.41
C LYS A 140 -37.03 -19.91 -20.18
N ILE A 141 -37.02 -19.36 -18.97
CA ILE A 141 -37.24 -20.14 -17.73
C ILE A 141 -38.62 -20.83 -17.73
N TYR A 142 -39.66 -20.13 -18.20
CA TYR A 142 -40.99 -20.69 -18.35
C TYR A 142 -40.98 -21.89 -19.33
N GLN A 143 -40.39 -21.71 -20.52
CA GLN A 143 -40.29 -22.76 -21.52
C GLN A 143 -39.48 -23.97 -21.01
N ARG A 144 -38.35 -23.74 -20.33
CA ARG A 144 -37.55 -24.80 -19.69
C ARG A 144 -38.40 -25.60 -18.71
N ASN A 145 -39.18 -24.92 -17.87
CA ASN A 145 -39.99 -25.57 -16.85
C ASN A 145 -41.14 -26.39 -17.48
N ARG A 146 -41.72 -25.89 -18.59
CA ARG A 146 -42.70 -26.63 -19.40
C ARG A 146 -42.08 -27.90 -19.99
N LEU A 147 -40.93 -27.79 -20.65
CA LEU A 147 -40.20 -28.93 -21.23
C LEU A 147 -39.78 -29.95 -20.15
N ARG A 148 -39.34 -29.48 -18.97
CA ARG A 148 -39.01 -30.35 -17.84
C ARG A 148 -40.22 -31.16 -17.39
N LYS A 149 -41.39 -30.52 -17.24
CA LYS A 149 -42.64 -31.20 -16.86
C LYS A 149 -43.08 -32.19 -17.93
N PHE A 150 -42.92 -31.84 -19.20
CA PHE A 150 -43.29 -32.71 -20.32
C PHE A 150 -42.39 -33.95 -20.37
N TRP A 151 -41.07 -33.78 -20.30
CA TRP A 151 -40.11 -34.88 -20.21
C TRP A 151 -40.36 -35.79 -19.00
N GLN A 152 -40.72 -35.25 -17.83
CA GLN A 152 -41.02 -36.07 -16.65
C GLN A 152 -42.18 -37.05 -16.88
N ARG A 153 -43.13 -36.69 -17.75
CA ARG A 153 -44.29 -37.51 -18.14
C ARG A 153 -43.98 -38.48 -19.27
N THR A 154 -43.33 -38.01 -20.32
CA THR A 154 -43.14 -38.80 -21.56
C THR A 154 -41.82 -39.58 -21.60
N ARG A 155 -40.84 -39.22 -20.76
CA ARG A 155 -39.46 -39.74 -20.75
C ARG A 155 -38.75 -39.75 -22.11
N CYS A 156 -39.23 -38.96 -23.06
CA CYS A 156 -38.69 -38.90 -24.41
C CYS A 156 -37.30 -38.23 -24.47
N PRO A 157 -36.29 -38.84 -25.13
CA PRO A 157 -34.93 -38.30 -25.20
C PRO A 157 -34.79 -36.95 -25.93
N SER A 158 -35.61 -36.66 -26.95
CA SER A 158 -35.55 -35.40 -27.71
C SER A 158 -35.88 -34.19 -26.82
N ILE A 159 -36.96 -34.31 -26.04
CA ILE A 159 -37.41 -33.28 -25.09
C ILE A 159 -36.39 -33.07 -23.97
N TYR A 160 -35.67 -34.12 -23.56
CA TYR A 160 -34.57 -34.01 -22.61
C TYR A 160 -33.40 -33.18 -23.16
N SER A 161 -33.03 -33.41 -24.43
CA SER A 161 -31.98 -32.65 -25.12
C SER A 161 -32.35 -31.17 -25.23
N GLU A 162 -33.58 -30.86 -25.63
CA GLU A 162 -34.10 -29.48 -25.70
C GLU A 162 -34.11 -28.81 -24.32
N PHE A 163 -34.60 -29.51 -23.29
CA PHE A 163 -34.55 -29.03 -21.89
C PHE A 163 -33.11 -28.73 -21.44
N ARG A 164 -32.14 -29.61 -21.74
CA ARG A 164 -30.73 -29.43 -21.41
C ARG A 164 -30.09 -28.26 -22.16
N THR A 165 -30.45 -28.06 -23.44
CA THR A 165 -29.98 -26.94 -24.25
C THR A 165 -30.51 -25.62 -23.73
N LEU A 166 -31.82 -25.52 -23.50
CA LEU A 166 -32.44 -24.32 -22.94
C LEU A 166 -31.91 -24.01 -21.54
N SER A 167 -31.63 -25.03 -20.72
CA SER A 167 -31.00 -24.86 -19.40
C SER A 167 -29.60 -24.27 -19.47
N ARG A 168 -28.78 -24.68 -20.46
CA ARG A 168 -27.44 -24.13 -20.69
C ARG A 168 -27.50 -22.68 -21.20
N GLU A 169 -28.44 -22.38 -22.08
CA GLU A 169 -28.66 -21.02 -22.58
C GLU A 169 -29.09 -20.07 -21.46
N ILE A 170 -30.08 -20.45 -20.65
CA ILE A 170 -30.51 -19.65 -19.49
C ILE A 170 -29.32 -19.39 -18.55
N ALA A 171 -28.46 -20.38 -18.31
CA ALA A 171 -27.28 -20.18 -17.47
C ALA A 171 -26.30 -19.17 -18.07
N LYS A 172 -26.08 -19.20 -19.39
CA LYS A 172 -25.26 -18.21 -20.11
C LYS A 172 -25.90 -16.82 -20.05
N ASP A 173 -27.19 -16.71 -20.32
CA ASP A 173 -27.94 -15.45 -20.38
C ASP A 173 -28.01 -14.79 -19.00
N ILE A 174 -28.26 -15.55 -17.93
CA ILE A 174 -28.21 -15.04 -16.55
C ILE A 174 -26.82 -14.53 -16.20
N GLN A 175 -25.76 -15.22 -16.64
CA GLN A 175 -24.39 -14.79 -16.39
C GLN A 175 -24.05 -13.51 -17.17
N ALA A 176 -24.50 -13.39 -18.42
CA ALA A 176 -24.33 -12.19 -19.24
C ALA A 176 -25.09 -11.01 -18.64
N HIS A 177 -26.37 -11.19 -18.30
CA HIS A 177 -27.21 -10.19 -17.64
C HIS A 177 -26.61 -9.71 -16.31
N SER A 178 -26.11 -10.65 -15.49
CA SER A 178 -25.47 -10.29 -14.22
C SER A 178 -24.16 -9.52 -14.41
N ARG A 179 -23.45 -9.72 -15.53
CA ARG A 179 -22.23 -8.98 -15.88
C ARG A 179 -22.58 -7.55 -16.32
N ASP A 180 -23.52 -7.43 -17.24
CA ASP A 180 -24.00 -6.12 -17.76
C ASP A 180 -24.56 -5.25 -16.63
N GLN A 181 -25.39 -5.82 -15.75
CA GLN A 181 -25.88 -5.13 -14.56
C GLN A 181 -24.75 -4.69 -13.62
N TRP A 182 -23.68 -5.48 -13.50
CA TRP A 182 -22.53 -5.14 -12.68
C TRP A 182 -21.64 -4.07 -13.32
N GLU A 183 -21.46 -4.09 -14.63
CA GLU A 183 -20.75 -3.05 -15.40
C GLU A 183 -21.48 -1.72 -15.29
N LYS A 184 -22.79 -1.68 -15.57
CA LYS A 184 -23.63 -0.50 -15.37
C LYS A 184 -23.58 0.00 -13.93
N HIS A 185 -23.59 -0.90 -12.96
CA HIS A 185 -23.46 -0.53 -11.55
C HIS A 185 -22.11 0.11 -11.23
N ILE A 186 -21.00 -0.40 -11.78
CA ILE A 186 -19.66 0.18 -11.61
C ILE A 186 -19.57 1.54 -12.31
N GLU A 187 -20.11 1.67 -13.52
CA GLU A 187 -20.11 2.93 -14.27
C GLU A 187 -20.94 4.01 -13.57
N ALA A 188 -22.01 3.62 -12.88
CA ALA A 188 -22.82 4.51 -12.05
C ALA A 188 -22.15 4.91 -10.71
N LEU A 189 -20.99 4.33 -10.34
CA LEU A 189 -20.29 4.72 -9.11
C LEU A 189 -19.62 6.09 -9.28
N SER A 190 -20.23 7.11 -8.69
CA SER A 190 -19.69 8.47 -8.64
C SER A 190 -18.77 8.67 -7.42
N PRO A 191 -17.61 9.35 -7.58
CA PRO A 191 -16.80 9.80 -6.46
C PRO A 191 -17.46 10.92 -5.64
N VAL A 192 -18.44 11.63 -6.21
CA VAL A 192 -19.15 12.76 -5.56
C VAL A 192 -20.21 12.25 -4.57
N ASP A 193 -20.88 11.14 -4.89
CA ASP A 193 -22.11 10.71 -4.19
C ASP A 193 -21.88 9.70 -3.06
N ASN A 194 -20.66 9.60 -2.52
CA ASN A 194 -20.24 8.62 -1.50
C ASN A 194 -20.46 7.13 -1.87
N THR A 195 -20.99 6.81 -3.04
CA THR A 195 -21.30 5.45 -3.49
C THR A 195 -20.03 4.62 -3.70
N LEU A 196 -19.02 5.23 -4.34
CA LEU A 196 -17.70 4.63 -4.52
C LEU A 196 -16.99 4.36 -3.18
N TRP A 197 -17.07 5.29 -2.23
CA TRP A 197 -16.49 5.12 -0.89
C TRP A 197 -17.14 3.96 -0.14
N ARG A 198 -18.48 3.84 -0.18
CA ARG A 198 -19.21 2.74 0.46
C ARG A 198 -18.88 1.37 -0.12
N LYS A 199 -18.65 1.26 -1.44
CA LYS A 199 -18.21 -0.02 -2.03
C LYS A 199 -16.75 -0.34 -1.75
N SER A 200 -15.87 0.66 -1.83
CA SER A 200 -14.46 0.45 -1.53
C SER A 200 -14.21 0.17 -0.05
N SER A 201 -15.01 0.70 0.87
CA SER A 201 -14.89 0.42 2.31
C SER A 201 -15.19 -1.03 2.67
N LEU A 202 -16.13 -1.69 1.97
CA LEU A 202 -16.44 -3.11 2.13
C LEU A 202 -15.28 -4.03 1.68
N LEU A 203 -14.37 -3.52 0.83
CA LEU A 203 -13.18 -4.24 0.38
C LEU A 203 -11.98 -4.01 1.31
N ARG A 204 -12.08 -3.09 2.27
CA ARG A 204 -11.03 -2.89 3.28
C ARG A 204 -11.08 -4.04 4.27
N LYS A 205 -9.91 -4.45 4.76
CA LYS A 205 -9.85 -5.42 5.87
C LYS A 205 -10.63 -4.86 7.06
N PRO A 206 -11.36 -5.70 7.82
CA PRO A 206 -11.97 -5.25 9.06
C PRO A 206 -10.87 -4.66 9.95
N PHE A 207 -11.15 -3.50 10.54
CA PHE A 207 -10.23 -2.85 11.46
C PHE A 207 -9.94 -3.81 12.62
N GLN A 208 -8.67 -4.20 12.77
CA GLN A 208 -8.24 -4.96 13.94
C GLN A 208 -7.94 -3.95 15.04
N SER A 209 -8.70 -4.05 16.14
CA SER A 209 -8.44 -3.21 17.31
C SER A 209 -7.01 -3.44 17.79
N ILE A 210 -6.32 -2.35 18.11
CA ILE A 210 -4.97 -2.42 18.67
C ILE A 210 -5.07 -3.22 19.98
N PRO A 211 -4.26 -4.29 20.17
CA PRO A 211 -4.27 -5.05 21.42
C PRO A 211 -3.89 -4.15 22.61
N PRO A 212 -4.17 -4.57 23.87
CA PRO A 212 -3.70 -3.85 25.04
C PRO A 212 -2.19 -3.59 24.95
N LEU A 213 -1.78 -2.36 25.23
CA LEU A 213 -0.38 -1.94 25.17
C LEU A 213 0.20 -1.90 26.59
N LYS A 214 1.48 -2.21 26.73
CA LYS A 214 2.21 -1.99 27.98
C LYS A 214 2.77 -0.57 27.96
N GLY A 215 2.37 0.25 28.92
CA GLY A 215 2.90 1.58 29.15
C GLY A 215 4.16 1.57 30.01
N ALA A 216 4.63 2.75 30.38
CA ALA A 216 5.72 2.91 31.33
C ALA A 216 5.36 2.27 32.69
N LEU A 217 6.38 1.76 33.39
CA LEU A 217 6.26 1.15 34.73
C LEU A 217 5.32 -0.06 34.82
N GLY A 218 5.02 -0.73 33.70
CA GLY A 218 4.20 -1.95 33.67
C GLY A 218 2.69 -1.72 33.66
N SER A 219 2.23 -0.48 33.52
CA SER A 219 0.82 -0.15 33.29
C SER A 219 0.29 -0.78 31.99
N ILE A 220 -1.00 -1.12 31.94
CA ILE A 220 -1.63 -1.70 30.75
C ILE A 220 -2.66 -0.71 30.21
N ALA A 221 -2.44 -0.22 29.00
CA ALA A 221 -3.34 0.67 28.27
C ALA A 221 -4.37 -0.15 27.47
N ILE A 222 -5.64 -0.03 27.86
CA ILE A 222 -6.76 -0.76 27.27
C ILE A 222 -7.64 0.20 26.46
N THR A 223 -7.91 1.39 26.98
CA THR A 223 -8.78 2.36 26.31
C THR A 223 -8.08 3.01 25.12
N PRO A 224 -8.82 3.49 24.09
CA PRO A 224 -8.23 4.19 22.95
C PRO A 224 -7.39 5.42 23.35
N ILE A 225 -7.81 6.14 24.40
CA ILE A 225 -7.06 7.30 24.91
C ILE A 225 -5.78 6.88 25.62
N GLU A 226 -5.80 5.88 26.51
CA GLU A 226 -4.59 5.34 27.14
C GLU A 226 -3.61 4.80 26.10
N LYS A 227 -4.12 4.11 25.06
CA LYS A 227 -3.27 3.63 23.95
C LYS A 227 -2.65 4.79 23.19
N ALA A 228 -3.40 5.86 22.94
CA ALA A 228 -2.88 7.05 22.28
C ALA A 228 -1.78 7.72 23.12
N GLU A 229 -1.97 7.84 24.45
CA GLU A 229 -0.96 8.37 25.36
C GLU A 229 0.29 7.50 25.43
N VAL A 230 0.15 6.17 25.61
CA VAL A 230 1.31 5.26 25.65
C VAL A 230 2.12 5.29 24.36
N ILE A 231 1.47 5.37 23.20
CA ILE A 231 2.17 5.53 21.92
C ILE A 231 2.82 6.92 21.85
N ALA A 232 2.16 7.97 22.35
CA ALA A 232 2.72 9.31 22.36
C ALA A 232 3.96 9.42 23.26
N ASP A 233 3.93 8.83 24.46
CA ASP A 233 5.08 8.74 25.37
C ASP A 233 6.22 7.97 24.70
N SER A 234 5.92 6.80 24.13
CA SER A 234 6.92 5.99 23.43
C SER A 234 7.54 6.70 22.23
N LEU A 235 6.80 7.58 21.54
CA LEU A 235 7.31 8.41 20.44
C LEU A 235 8.12 9.61 20.94
N GLN A 236 7.70 10.22 22.05
CA GLN A 236 8.40 11.35 22.65
C GLN A 236 9.82 10.96 23.05
N GLU A 237 10.01 9.80 23.68
CA GLU A 237 11.34 9.25 24.00
C GLU A 237 12.23 9.03 22.76
N GLN A 238 11.63 8.84 21.58
CA GLN A 238 12.38 8.67 20.33
C GLN A 238 12.87 10.01 19.80
N PHE A 239 12.05 11.06 19.93
CA PHE A 239 12.35 12.43 19.54
C PHE A 239 13.07 13.22 20.63
N GLU A 240 13.85 12.52 21.47
CA GLU A 240 14.82 13.12 22.37
C GLU A 240 16.25 12.77 21.94
N PRO A 241 17.20 13.74 22.02
CA PRO A 241 18.61 13.48 21.78
C PRO A 241 19.12 12.36 22.67
N ASN A 242 20.08 11.56 22.21
CA ASN A 242 20.67 10.55 23.07
C ASN A 242 21.50 11.23 24.17
N HIS A 243 21.26 10.82 25.42
CA HIS A 243 22.03 11.31 26.56
C HIS A 243 23.43 10.70 26.58
N VAL A 244 24.45 11.55 26.69
CA VAL A 244 25.85 11.14 26.84
C VAL A 244 26.34 11.69 28.18
N VAL A 245 26.72 10.79 29.08
CA VAL A 245 27.15 11.14 30.44
C VAL A 245 28.40 12.04 30.40
N GLY A 246 28.42 13.10 31.22
CA GLY A 246 29.58 13.98 31.39
C GLY A 246 29.76 15.06 30.30
N ARG A 247 28.75 15.28 29.44
CA ARG A 247 28.82 16.22 28.31
C ARG A 247 27.80 17.36 28.40
N GLU A 248 27.14 17.53 29.53
CA GLU A 248 26.11 18.55 29.75
C GLU A 248 26.62 19.98 29.54
N LEU A 249 27.81 20.30 30.07
CA LEU A 249 28.45 21.61 29.85
C LEU A 249 28.84 21.86 28.38
N PHE A 250 29.10 20.81 27.61
CA PHE A 250 29.35 20.95 26.18
C PHE A 250 28.04 21.22 25.44
N ASP A 251 26.98 20.51 25.79
CA ASP A 251 25.66 20.68 25.20
C ASP A 251 25.10 22.08 25.46
N GLN A 252 25.27 22.59 26.67
CA GLN A 252 24.89 23.97 27.04
C GLN A 252 25.66 25.00 26.21
N ARG A 253 26.98 24.87 26.10
CA ARG A 253 27.79 25.77 25.26
C ARG A 253 27.33 25.80 23.80
N ILE A 254 27.02 24.63 23.24
CA ILE A 254 26.50 24.49 21.87
C ILE A 254 25.13 25.18 21.76
N HIS A 255 24.24 24.98 22.73
CA HIS A 255 22.95 25.63 22.77
C HIS A 255 23.05 27.17 22.86
N ASP A 256 23.95 27.67 23.70
CA ASP A 256 24.21 29.10 23.89
C ASP A 256 24.76 29.74 22.61
N GLU A 257 25.69 29.08 21.91
CA GLU A 257 26.25 29.53 20.63
C GLU A 257 25.15 29.67 19.56
N VAL A 258 24.27 28.68 19.46
CA VAL A 258 23.13 28.71 18.52
C VAL A 258 22.16 29.83 18.88
N THR A 259 21.83 29.96 20.16
CA THR A 259 20.90 30.99 20.65
C THR A 259 21.44 32.39 20.41
N ASN A 260 22.73 32.61 20.69
CA ASN A 260 23.43 33.87 20.43
C ASN A 260 23.41 34.21 18.94
N PHE A 261 23.70 33.25 18.06
CA PHE A 261 23.63 33.45 16.61
C PHE A 261 22.20 33.80 16.15
N ILE A 262 21.18 33.12 16.64
CA ILE A 262 19.80 33.38 16.21
C ILE A 262 19.33 34.77 16.64
N ASN A 263 19.70 35.17 17.85
CA ASN A 263 19.31 36.46 18.44
C ASN A 263 20.10 37.64 17.89
N THR A 264 21.30 37.40 17.35
CA THR A 264 22.11 38.47 16.77
C THR A 264 21.48 38.96 15.44
N PRO A 265 21.37 40.28 15.20
CA PRO A 265 20.97 40.82 13.91
C PRO A 265 22.09 40.63 12.88
N HIS A 266 21.77 40.07 11.72
CA HIS A 266 22.73 39.80 10.65
C HIS A 266 22.46 40.73 9.48
N ALA A 267 23.49 41.44 9.00
CA ALA A 267 23.37 42.30 7.83
C ALA A 267 23.12 41.46 6.56
N PHE A 268 22.05 41.80 5.83
CA PHE A 268 21.72 41.15 4.57
C PHE A 268 22.55 41.75 3.45
N LYS A 269 23.60 41.05 2.99
CA LYS A 269 24.07 41.27 1.63
C LYS A 269 23.01 40.69 0.69
N LYS A 270 22.41 41.52 -0.17
CA LYS A 270 21.55 41.03 -1.26
C LYS A 270 22.32 39.92 -1.98
N LEU A 271 21.77 38.71 -2.03
CA LEU A 271 22.27 37.71 -2.97
C LEU A 271 22.07 38.32 -4.36
N ASN A 272 23.15 38.52 -5.09
CA ASN A 272 23.05 38.83 -6.51
C ASN A 272 22.21 37.72 -7.17
N PRO A 273 21.26 38.05 -8.06
CA PRO A 273 20.51 37.03 -8.79
C PRO A 273 21.52 36.08 -9.45
N PRO A 274 21.28 34.76 -9.43
CA PRO A 274 22.20 33.84 -10.06
C PRO A 274 22.27 34.20 -11.54
N LEU A 275 23.45 34.63 -11.99
CA LEU A 275 23.81 34.60 -13.40
C LEU A 275 23.39 33.22 -13.93
N GLN A 276 22.64 33.26 -15.03
CA GLN A 276 21.99 32.16 -15.75
C GLN A 276 22.44 30.74 -15.34
N ARG A 277 21.46 29.85 -15.10
CA ARG A 277 21.59 28.39 -14.93
C ARG A 277 22.44 27.71 -16.03
N LYS A 278 23.74 27.86 -15.96
CA LYS A 278 24.80 27.01 -16.51
C LYS A 278 25.92 27.11 -15.46
N SER A 279 26.60 26.01 -15.19
CA SER A 279 27.84 25.97 -14.40
C SER A 279 27.82 26.19 -12.86
N TYR A 280 26.90 25.58 -12.10
CA TYR A 280 27.19 25.25 -10.67
C TYR A 280 27.88 23.87 -10.50
N LEU A 281 28.20 23.19 -11.62
CA LEU A 281 29.00 21.96 -11.65
C LEU A 281 30.47 22.20 -12.06
N THR A 282 30.88 23.45 -12.29
CA THR A 282 32.25 23.80 -12.67
C THR A 282 32.73 25.02 -11.87
N TYR A 283 32.73 24.91 -10.54
CA TYR A 283 33.66 25.67 -9.71
C TYR A 283 34.87 24.76 -9.43
N ARG A 284 35.56 24.42 -10.51
CA ARG A 284 36.93 23.90 -10.54
C ARG A 284 37.72 24.95 -11.29
N ASP A 285 38.93 25.23 -10.81
CA ASP A 285 39.91 26.15 -11.39
C ASP A 285 39.78 27.60 -10.91
N SER A 286 40.25 27.84 -9.68
CA SER A 286 41.30 28.83 -9.37
C SER A 286 41.34 29.14 -7.87
N SER A 287 42.09 28.34 -7.10
CA SER A 287 42.75 28.66 -5.80
C SER A 287 43.13 27.36 -5.07
N PRO A 288 44.37 27.21 -4.53
CA PRO A 288 44.76 26.05 -3.74
C PRO A 288 44.21 26.18 -2.32
N GLY A 289 42.92 25.88 -2.18
CA GLY A 289 42.23 25.75 -0.90
C GLY A 289 41.01 24.87 -1.15
N ASN A 290 41.06 23.62 -0.69
CA ASN A 290 40.04 22.60 -0.94
C ASN A 290 38.63 23.18 -0.75
N PRO A 291 37.75 23.18 -1.77
CA PRO A 291 36.34 23.48 -1.54
C PRO A 291 35.76 22.39 -0.64
N PRO A 292 34.74 22.70 0.20
CA PRO A 292 34.20 21.71 1.11
C PRO A 292 33.51 20.60 0.29
N ASP A 293 33.95 19.37 0.52
CA ASP A 293 33.56 18.08 -0.09
C ASP A 293 32.06 17.70 0.11
N LEU A 294 31.13 18.67 0.06
CA LEU A 294 29.70 18.53 0.34
C LEU A 294 28.95 17.53 -0.57
N ILE A 295 29.50 17.23 -1.75
CA ILE A 295 28.80 16.47 -2.82
C ILE A 295 29.19 14.98 -2.83
N ARG A 296 30.18 14.57 -2.02
CA ARG A 296 30.80 13.24 -2.14
C ARG A 296 29.89 12.07 -1.73
N PHE A 297 28.84 12.35 -0.95
CA PHE A 297 27.94 11.34 -0.38
C PHE A 297 26.60 11.16 -1.11
N LEU A 298 26.27 12.03 -2.07
CA LEU A 298 25.04 11.92 -2.87
C LEU A 298 25.20 10.86 -3.97
N ILE A 299 25.17 9.59 -3.55
CA ILE A 299 25.07 8.48 -4.49
C ILE A 299 23.66 8.45 -5.07
N CYS A 300 23.55 8.54 -6.40
CA CYS A 300 22.30 8.76 -7.10
C CYS A 300 21.28 7.60 -6.99
N SER A 301 21.69 6.40 -6.58
CA SER A 301 20.78 5.25 -6.37
C SER A 301 21.40 4.15 -5.50
N THR A 302 20.56 3.35 -4.84
CA THR A 302 20.98 2.14 -4.11
C THR A 302 21.82 1.19 -4.97
N VAL A 303 21.48 1.05 -6.25
CA VAL A 303 22.20 0.17 -7.19
C VAL A 303 23.62 0.69 -7.47
N HIS A 304 23.81 2.01 -7.54
CA HIS A 304 25.15 2.58 -7.70
C HIS A 304 26.04 2.30 -6.50
N GLN A 305 25.49 2.41 -5.28
CA GLN A 305 26.25 2.08 -4.07
C GLN A 305 26.59 0.59 -4.00
N LEU A 306 25.63 -0.27 -4.32
CA LEU A 306 25.85 -1.71 -4.40
C LEU A 306 26.93 -2.05 -5.44
N LEU A 307 26.94 -1.36 -6.59
CA LEU A 307 28.00 -1.52 -7.60
C LEU A 307 29.37 -1.18 -7.01
N ARG A 308 29.50 -0.02 -6.36
CA ARG A 308 30.77 0.40 -5.74
C ARG A 308 31.28 -0.62 -4.72
N VAL A 309 30.41 -1.05 -3.80
CA VAL A 309 30.78 -2.04 -2.77
C VAL A 309 31.19 -3.38 -3.38
N THR A 310 30.42 -3.87 -4.36
CA THR A 310 30.72 -5.17 -5.00
C THR A 310 31.97 -5.12 -5.87
N GLU A 311 32.22 -4.03 -6.59
CA GLU A 311 33.48 -3.85 -7.35
C GLU A 311 34.69 -3.80 -6.43
N LEU A 312 34.62 -3.12 -5.27
CA LEU A 312 35.70 -3.14 -4.28
C LEU A 312 36.01 -4.57 -3.80
N ILE A 313 34.98 -5.36 -3.49
CA ILE A 313 35.16 -6.76 -3.09
C ILE A 313 35.79 -7.58 -4.23
N HIS A 314 35.36 -7.37 -5.47
CA HIS A 314 35.93 -8.06 -6.64
C HIS A 314 37.38 -7.66 -6.90
N SER A 315 37.75 -6.38 -6.73
CA SER A 315 39.14 -5.96 -6.87
C SER A 315 40.03 -6.61 -5.83
N ALA A 316 39.55 -6.78 -4.58
CA ALA A 316 40.27 -7.53 -3.56
C ALA A 316 40.39 -9.02 -3.92
N PHE A 317 39.34 -9.63 -4.45
CA PHE A 317 39.41 -11.01 -4.93
C PHE A 317 40.45 -11.20 -6.04
N ALA A 318 40.55 -10.24 -6.98
CA ALA A 318 41.56 -10.26 -8.03
C ALA A 318 42.98 -10.18 -7.47
N LYS A 319 43.18 -9.39 -6.40
CA LYS A 319 44.45 -9.27 -5.66
C LYS A 319 44.72 -10.40 -4.65
N GLN A 320 43.83 -11.41 -4.59
CA GLN A 320 43.85 -12.49 -3.60
C GLN A 320 43.82 -12.00 -2.14
N GLU A 321 43.20 -10.84 -1.90
CA GLU A 321 43.02 -10.21 -0.59
C GLU A 321 41.70 -10.62 0.06
N ALA A 322 41.61 -10.40 1.38
CA ALA A 322 40.37 -10.49 2.12
C ALA A 322 39.77 -9.09 2.30
N THR A 323 38.45 -8.98 2.21
CA THR A 323 37.71 -7.75 2.49
C THR A 323 36.84 -7.95 3.72
N GLY A 324 37.06 -7.16 4.76
CA GLY A 324 36.16 -7.10 5.91
C GLY A 324 35.18 -5.96 5.73
N ILE A 325 33.89 -6.23 5.88
CA ILE A 325 32.85 -5.20 5.88
C ILE A 325 32.10 -5.23 7.19
N LEU A 326 32.00 -4.07 7.84
CA LEU A 326 31.11 -3.82 8.96
C LEU A 326 29.86 -3.09 8.43
N PHE A 327 28.69 -3.71 8.59
CA PHE A 327 27.39 -3.10 8.35
C PHE A 327 26.86 -2.57 9.67
N LEU A 328 26.72 -1.25 9.76
CA LEU A 328 26.25 -0.56 10.96
C LEU A 328 24.74 -0.36 10.93
N ASP A 329 24.09 -0.66 12.05
CA ASP A 329 22.67 -0.34 12.29
C ASP A 329 22.57 0.88 13.21
N ILE A 330 22.28 2.04 12.63
CA ILE A 330 22.08 3.29 13.38
C ILE A 330 20.66 3.31 13.94
N ALA A 331 20.54 3.44 15.26
CA ALA A 331 19.25 3.40 15.92
C ALA A 331 18.46 4.71 15.68
N LYS A 332 17.43 4.63 14.82
CA LYS A 332 16.49 5.74 14.54
C LYS A 332 17.22 7.00 14.07
N ALA A 333 18.04 6.84 13.02
CA ALA A 333 18.93 7.89 12.51
C ALA A 333 18.21 9.21 12.21
N PHE A 334 17.01 9.19 11.65
CA PHE A 334 16.24 10.41 11.35
C PHE A 334 15.56 11.02 12.57
N ASP A 335 15.10 10.20 13.52
CA ASP A 335 14.28 10.68 14.64
C ASP A 335 15.11 11.26 15.79
N LYS A 336 16.42 10.97 15.83
CA LYS A 336 17.32 11.34 16.95
C LYS A 336 18.36 12.40 16.63
N ILE A 337 18.25 13.06 15.49
CA ILE A 337 19.18 14.12 15.07
C ILE A 337 19.17 15.28 16.05
N TRP A 338 20.34 15.65 16.55
CA TRP A 338 20.49 16.78 17.45
C TRP A 338 20.45 18.11 16.68
N HIS A 339 19.42 18.91 16.91
CA HIS A 339 19.16 20.14 16.16
C HIS A 339 20.26 21.19 16.33
N ASP A 340 20.69 21.46 17.56
CA ASP A 340 21.69 22.51 17.84
C ASP A 340 23.01 22.22 17.13
N ARG A 341 23.46 20.97 17.14
CA ARG A 341 24.69 20.56 16.45
C ARG A 341 24.59 20.69 14.93
N LEU A 342 23.43 20.34 14.36
CA LEU A 342 23.17 20.57 12.95
C LEU A 342 23.25 22.08 12.62
N LEU A 343 22.66 22.94 13.44
CA LEU A 343 22.68 24.39 13.23
C LEU A 343 24.09 24.97 13.36
N ILE A 344 24.87 24.55 14.37
CA ILE A 344 26.28 24.93 14.47
C ILE A 344 27.07 24.50 13.25
N LYS A 345 26.81 23.31 12.71
CA LYS A 345 27.47 22.87 11.48
C LYS A 345 27.12 23.77 10.31
N LEU A 346 25.88 24.22 10.18
CA LEU A 346 25.50 25.19 9.14
C LEU A 346 26.20 26.54 9.34
N ILE A 347 26.32 27.01 10.59
CA ILE A 347 27.05 28.24 10.93
C ILE A 347 28.52 28.11 10.54
N ARG A 348 29.18 27.00 10.91
CA ARG A 348 30.60 26.72 10.60
C ARG A 348 30.89 26.50 9.12
N LEU A 349 29.87 26.15 8.33
CA LEU A 349 29.96 26.03 6.88
C LEU A 349 29.62 27.36 6.17
N ASP A 350 29.53 28.47 6.91
CA ASP A 350 29.25 29.83 6.41
C ASP A 350 27.97 29.92 5.57
N PHE A 351 26.92 29.17 5.94
CA PHE A 351 25.63 29.29 5.27
C PHE A 351 25.02 30.68 5.51
N PRO A 352 24.26 31.23 4.54
CA PRO A 352 23.56 32.49 4.72
C PRO A 352 22.71 32.49 6.01
N PRO A 353 22.84 33.51 6.89
CA PRO A 353 22.07 33.59 8.13
C PRO A 353 20.56 33.40 7.97
N PRO A 354 19.90 33.89 6.88
CA PRO A 354 18.47 33.66 6.70
C PRO A 354 18.11 32.18 6.52
N LEU A 355 18.98 31.39 5.88
CA LEU A 355 18.76 29.95 5.72
C LEU A 355 18.95 29.21 7.04
N ILE A 356 19.92 29.63 7.86
CA ILE A 356 20.13 29.06 9.19
C ILE A 356 18.94 29.36 10.10
N LYS A 357 18.46 30.62 10.13
CA LYS A 357 17.28 31.02 10.91
C LYS A 357 16.00 30.31 10.42
N SER A 358 15.85 30.12 9.10
CA SER A 358 14.75 29.35 8.52
C SER A 358 14.83 27.86 8.92
N SER A 359 16.04 27.29 8.92
CA SER A 359 16.27 25.91 9.34
C SER A 359 15.99 25.71 10.84
N HIS A 360 16.40 26.67 11.69
CA HIS A 360 16.05 26.68 13.10
C HIS A 360 14.52 26.75 13.28
N SER A 361 13.84 27.70 12.63
CA SER A 361 12.38 27.80 12.71
C SER A 361 11.66 26.55 12.19
N PHE A 362 12.25 25.82 11.24
CA PHE A 362 11.69 24.59 10.68
C PHE A 362 11.79 23.40 11.65
N LEU A 363 12.76 23.41 12.56
CA LEU A 363 13.04 22.33 13.51
C LEU A 363 12.44 22.61 14.90
N SER A 364 12.44 23.87 15.35
CA SER A 364 12.07 24.28 16.70
C SER A 364 10.55 24.34 16.94
N ASN A 365 10.14 24.20 18.21
CA ASN A 365 8.76 24.34 18.71
C ASN A 365 7.71 23.46 18.02
N ARG A 366 8.11 22.27 17.54
CA ARG A 366 7.19 21.32 16.93
C ARG A 366 6.56 20.41 17.98
N SER A 367 5.30 20.05 17.75
CA SER A 367 4.60 19.04 18.55
C SER A 367 3.88 18.04 17.67
N PHE A 368 3.60 16.86 18.22
CA PHE A 368 2.80 15.83 17.59
C PHE A 368 1.70 15.33 18.54
N ARG A 369 0.67 14.70 17.95
CA ARG A 369 -0.39 14.00 18.66
C ARG A 369 -0.65 12.67 17.97
N VAL A 370 -0.97 11.65 18.75
CA VAL A 370 -1.31 10.32 18.24
C VAL A 370 -2.83 10.16 18.23
N ARG A 371 -3.36 9.66 17.12
CA ARG A 371 -4.79 9.32 17.01
C ARG A 371 -4.98 7.81 17.03
N VAL A 372 -5.69 7.33 18.04
CA VAL A 372 -6.20 5.95 18.10
C VAL A 372 -7.72 6.03 17.99
N ASP A 373 -8.28 5.35 16.99
CA ASP A 373 -9.69 5.44 16.65
C ASP A 373 -10.17 6.88 16.43
N LYS A 374 -11.00 7.39 17.35
CA LYS A 374 -11.58 8.75 17.35
C LYS A 374 -10.96 9.66 18.40
N THR A 375 -10.05 9.17 19.24
CA THR A 375 -9.43 9.93 20.33
C THR A 375 -8.01 10.36 19.98
N LEU A 376 -7.63 11.56 20.43
CA LEU A 376 -6.32 12.14 20.26
C LEU A 376 -5.60 12.18 21.60
N SER A 377 -4.28 11.95 21.59
CA SER A 377 -3.42 12.19 22.75
C SER A 377 -3.23 13.68 23.01
N SER A 378 -2.70 13.97 24.20
CA SER A 378 -2.04 15.23 24.54
C SER A 378 -0.92 15.57 23.54
N PRO A 379 -0.68 16.86 23.25
CA PRO A 379 0.44 17.29 22.41
C PRO A 379 1.77 17.01 23.10
N ARG A 380 2.68 16.32 22.40
CA ARG A 380 4.06 16.09 22.87
C ARG A 380 5.06 16.86 22.01
N PRO A 381 6.09 17.48 22.62
CA PRO A 381 7.10 18.22 21.87
C PRO A 381 8.04 17.28 21.11
N ILE A 382 8.57 17.76 19.98
CA ILE A 382 9.64 17.10 19.21
C ILE A 382 10.93 17.85 19.53
N ARG A 383 11.83 17.23 20.28
CA ARG A 383 13.10 17.86 20.75
C ARG A 383 14.31 17.46 19.90
N SER A 384 14.19 16.40 19.11
CA SER A 384 15.19 15.93 18.17
C SER A 384 14.54 15.31 16.94
N GLY A 385 15.36 15.12 15.91
CA GLY A 385 14.94 14.44 14.69
C GLY A 385 14.48 15.37 13.57
N LEU A 386 14.49 14.85 12.36
CA LEU A 386 14.05 15.54 11.16
C LEU A 386 12.64 15.07 10.77
N PRO A 387 11.77 15.98 10.29
CA PRO A 387 10.40 15.63 9.94
C PRO A 387 10.34 14.71 8.72
N GLN A 388 9.94 13.46 8.95
CA GLN A 388 9.79 12.47 7.88
C GLN A 388 8.72 12.92 6.86
N GLY A 389 9.07 12.82 5.58
CA GLY A 389 8.21 13.25 4.47
C GLY A 389 8.41 14.71 4.03
N SER A 390 9.26 15.48 4.71
CA SER A 390 9.66 16.79 4.23
C SER A 390 10.72 16.69 3.13
N LEU A 391 10.71 17.63 2.17
CA LEU A 391 11.71 17.69 1.09
C LEU A 391 13.10 18.07 1.59
N SER A 392 13.18 18.89 2.66
CA SER A 392 14.45 19.39 3.20
C SER A 392 15.15 18.41 4.14
N SER A 393 14.42 17.46 4.74
CA SER A 393 14.99 16.50 5.70
C SER A 393 16.11 15.63 5.13
N PRO A 394 16.01 15.03 3.93
CA PRO A 394 17.11 14.28 3.36
C PRO A 394 18.38 15.10 3.17
N LEU A 395 18.25 16.37 2.74
CA LEU A 395 19.38 17.28 2.55
C LEU A 395 20.06 17.62 3.88
N LEU A 396 19.27 17.99 4.89
CA LEU A 396 19.78 18.26 6.24
C LEU A 396 20.46 17.03 6.85
N PHE A 397 19.96 15.83 6.58
CA PHE A 397 20.60 14.60 7.01
C PHE A 397 21.95 14.36 6.31
N THR A 398 22.04 14.59 4.99
CA THR A 398 23.33 14.52 4.28
C THR A 398 24.33 15.51 4.84
N LEU A 399 23.91 16.74 5.14
CA LEU A 399 24.76 17.74 5.80
C LEU A 399 25.18 17.29 7.20
N TYR A 400 24.28 16.70 7.97
CA TYR A 400 24.56 16.16 9.30
C TYR A 400 25.72 15.16 9.25
N VAL A 401 25.68 14.19 8.34
CA VAL A 401 26.67 13.10 8.24
C VAL A 401 27.93 13.44 7.43
N ASN A 402 28.03 14.65 6.88
CA ASN A 402 29.11 15.01 5.93
C ASN A 402 30.53 14.95 6.55
N ASP A 403 30.67 14.99 7.86
CA ASP A 403 31.95 15.01 8.58
C ASP A 403 32.26 13.67 9.27
N VAL A 404 31.60 12.58 8.88
CA VAL A 404 31.96 11.23 9.33
C VAL A 404 33.45 10.98 9.00
N PRO A 405 34.24 10.44 9.95
CA PRO A 405 35.68 10.26 9.77
C PRO A 405 36.00 9.42 8.53
N GLN A 406 37.02 9.84 7.80
CA GLN A 406 37.58 9.08 6.67
C GLN A 406 39.01 8.68 6.99
N THR A 407 39.41 7.50 6.55
CA THR A 407 40.79 7.02 6.69
C THR A 407 41.26 6.42 5.39
N ASP A 408 42.54 6.56 5.06
CA ASP A 408 43.12 5.99 3.84
C ASP A 408 43.11 4.45 3.84
N LEU A 409 42.98 3.85 5.02
CA LEU A 409 42.95 2.40 5.24
C LEU A 409 41.56 1.78 5.05
N SER A 410 40.52 2.60 4.87
CA SER A 410 39.15 2.13 4.78
C SER A 410 38.35 2.85 3.69
N HIS A 411 37.31 2.19 3.19
CA HIS A 411 36.33 2.81 2.32
C HIS A 411 34.98 2.92 3.03
N LEU A 412 34.47 4.14 3.08
CA LEU A 412 33.16 4.45 3.63
C LEU A 412 32.09 4.37 2.54
N ALA A 413 31.07 3.56 2.79
CA ALA A 413 29.94 3.32 1.92
C ALA A 413 28.62 3.64 2.65
N MET A 414 28.19 4.89 2.58
CA MET A 414 26.94 5.38 3.18
C MET A 414 25.83 5.52 2.15
N PHE A 415 24.60 5.15 2.53
CA PHE A 415 23.40 5.47 1.79
C PHE A 415 22.26 5.69 2.79
N ALA A 416 21.87 6.96 3.00
CA ALA A 416 21.00 7.34 4.10
C ALA A 416 21.54 6.79 5.45
N ASP A 417 20.73 6.03 6.18
CA ASP A 417 21.05 5.41 7.46
C ASP A 417 21.94 4.16 7.33
N ASP A 418 21.87 3.45 6.20
CA ASP A 418 22.70 2.26 5.92
C ASP A 418 24.17 2.66 5.71
N THR A 419 25.02 2.36 6.70
CA THR A 419 26.46 2.63 6.65
C THR A 419 27.26 1.33 6.61
N ALA A 420 28.15 1.22 5.63
CA ALA A 420 29.10 0.13 5.49
C ALA A 420 30.55 0.64 5.51
N ILE A 421 31.39 0.03 6.33
CA ILE A 421 32.82 0.33 6.44
C ILE A 421 33.59 -0.85 5.90
N ILE A 422 34.50 -0.60 4.97
CA ILE A 422 35.17 -1.62 4.18
C ILE A 422 36.67 -1.50 4.39
N THR A 423 37.36 -2.58 4.76
CA THR A 423 38.83 -2.63 4.80
C THR A 423 39.32 -3.85 4.03
N GLN A 424 40.52 -3.73 3.44
CA GLN A 424 41.09 -4.74 2.56
C GLN A 424 42.54 -5.00 2.90
N ASN A 425 42.92 -6.27 3.03
CA ASN A 425 44.30 -6.67 3.21
C ASN A 425 44.52 -8.15 2.88
N LYS A 426 45.77 -8.54 2.61
CA LYS A 426 46.17 -9.95 2.48
C LYS A 426 46.04 -10.74 3.78
N ARG A 427 46.23 -10.11 4.94
CA ARG A 427 46.17 -10.74 6.27
C ARG A 427 44.86 -10.41 6.98
N PHE A 428 44.14 -11.42 7.47
CA PHE A 428 42.87 -11.24 8.17
C PHE A 428 43.01 -10.40 9.45
N SER A 429 44.11 -10.56 10.19
CA SER A 429 44.37 -9.78 11.42
C SER A 429 44.46 -8.27 11.15
N VAL A 430 45.10 -7.88 10.03
CA VAL A 430 45.23 -6.48 9.62
C VAL A 430 43.87 -5.91 9.21
N VAL A 431 43.02 -6.68 8.51
CA VAL A 431 41.65 -6.28 8.20
C VAL A 431 40.86 -5.96 9.46
N ILE A 432 40.94 -6.83 10.48
CA ILE A 432 40.25 -6.65 11.77
C ILE A 432 40.82 -5.45 12.52
N SER A 433 42.14 -5.30 12.57
CA SER A 433 42.80 -4.17 13.23
C SER A 433 42.43 -2.83 12.58
N ASN A 434 42.40 -2.78 11.25
CA ASN A 434 41.97 -1.58 10.51
C ASN A 434 40.49 -1.25 10.75
N LEU A 435 39.61 -2.26 10.83
CA LEU A 435 38.20 -2.06 11.20
C LEU A 435 38.07 -1.52 12.62
N GLN A 436 38.78 -2.11 13.58
CA GLN A 436 38.73 -1.66 14.97
C GLN A 436 39.28 -0.24 15.12
N HIS A 437 40.37 0.10 14.45
CA HIS A 437 40.93 1.45 14.44
C HIS A 437 39.92 2.47 13.89
N TYR A 438 39.26 2.16 12.76
CA TYR A 438 38.20 3.02 12.23
C TYR A 438 37.04 3.17 13.21
N ILE A 439 36.62 2.09 13.87
CA ILE A 439 35.53 2.14 14.85
C ILE A 439 35.90 3.01 16.04
N SER A 440 37.12 2.96 16.54
CA SER A 440 37.54 3.85 17.64
C SER A 440 37.43 5.33 17.25
N LEU A 441 37.77 5.70 16.02
CA LEU A 441 37.54 7.06 15.50
C LEU A 441 36.05 7.36 15.35
N LEU A 442 35.27 6.40 14.88
CA LEU A 442 33.84 6.52 14.71
C LEU A 442 33.12 6.67 16.06
N GLU A 443 33.54 5.96 17.11
CA GLU A 443 32.97 6.06 18.46
C GLU A 443 33.08 7.47 19.04
N LEU A 444 34.22 8.13 18.82
CA LEU A 444 34.39 9.54 19.19
C LEU A 444 33.38 10.41 18.44
N TRP A 445 33.29 10.23 17.11
CA TRP A 445 32.33 10.97 16.29
C TRP A 445 30.87 10.70 16.70
N LEU A 446 30.50 9.44 16.95
CA LEU A 446 29.16 9.04 17.39
C LEU A 446 28.80 9.68 18.74
N THR A 447 29.78 9.79 19.64
CA THR A 447 29.63 10.43 20.94
C THR A 447 29.45 11.94 20.80
N ASP A 448 30.24 12.58 19.93
CA ASP A 448 30.14 14.00 19.58
C ASP A 448 28.82 14.38 18.92
N TRP A 449 28.31 13.49 18.08
CA TRP A 449 27.06 13.68 17.35
C TRP A 449 25.84 13.06 18.04
N LYS A 450 25.99 12.52 19.26
CA LYS A 450 24.91 11.86 20.02
C LYS A 450 24.17 10.79 19.20
N VAL A 451 24.88 10.06 18.34
CA VAL A 451 24.30 9.02 17.49
C VAL A 451 24.48 7.66 18.16
N LYS A 452 23.38 6.95 18.38
CA LYS A 452 23.39 5.62 19.00
C LYS A 452 23.43 4.54 17.93
N VAL A 453 24.38 3.62 18.06
CA VAL A 453 24.52 2.43 17.20
C VAL A 453 24.06 1.20 17.96
N ASN A 454 23.41 0.26 17.25
CA ASN A 454 23.06 -1.03 17.82
C ASN A 454 24.09 -2.09 17.41
N ALA A 455 25.04 -2.42 18.30
CA ALA A 455 26.08 -3.41 18.03
C ALA A 455 25.52 -4.81 17.76
N SER A 456 24.42 -5.20 18.43
CA SER A 456 23.79 -6.52 18.29
C SER A 456 23.07 -6.73 16.95
N LYS A 457 22.59 -5.64 16.33
CA LYS A 457 21.96 -5.64 15.00
C LYS A 457 22.94 -5.35 13.88
N SER A 458 24.06 -4.72 14.21
CA SER A 458 25.19 -4.55 13.30
C SER A 458 25.83 -5.91 13.00
N ALA A 459 26.47 -6.03 11.85
CA ALA A 459 27.03 -7.31 11.41
C ALA A 459 28.36 -7.12 10.68
N CYS A 460 29.34 -7.96 11.03
CA CYS A 460 30.61 -8.04 10.31
C CYS A 460 30.58 -9.22 9.34
N LEU A 461 31.05 -9.01 8.11
CA LEU A 461 31.15 -10.08 7.12
C LEU A 461 32.50 -10.04 6.42
N MET A 462 33.16 -11.20 6.38
CA MET A 462 34.47 -11.37 5.75
C MET A 462 34.29 -11.99 4.36
N PHE A 463 34.68 -11.25 3.33
CA PHE A 463 34.71 -11.71 1.95
C PHE A 463 36.09 -12.25 1.61
N THR A 464 36.16 -13.51 1.18
CA THR A 464 37.40 -14.10 0.67
C THR A 464 37.12 -15.29 -0.24
N ARG A 465 38.00 -15.52 -1.23
CA ARG A 465 38.00 -16.74 -2.05
C ARG A 465 38.89 -17.84 -1.50
N ARG A 466 39.63 -17.56 -0.41
CA ARG A 466 40.49 -18.55 0.22
C ARG A 466 39.63 -19.63 0.87
N PRO A 467 40.01 -20.92 0.75
CA PRO A 467 39.17 -22.04 1.19
C PRO A 467 39.07 -22.15 2.72
N ARG A 468 40.04 -21.61 3.46
CA ARG A 468 40.10 -21.67 4.93
C ARG A 468 39.98 -20.27 5.51
N LEU A 469 38.88 -20.00 6.19
CA LEU A 469 38.80 -18.92 7.16
C LEU A 469 39.52 -19.37 8.44
N PRO A 470 40.15 -18.45 9.20
CA PRO A 470 40.63 -18.76 10.54
C PRO A 470 39.49 -19.32 11.39
N VAL A 471 39.78 -20.34 12.22
CA VAL A 471 38.79 -21.08 13.03
C VAL A 471 38.00 -20.15 13.95
N LYS A 472 38.61 -19.06 14.42
CA LYS A 472 37.94 -17.96 15.14
C LYS A 472 38.50 -16.62 14.66
N LEU A 473 37.64 -15.74 14.17
CA LEU A 473 37.97 -14.33 13.95
C LEU A 473 37.73 -13.58 15.26
N THR A 474 38.66 -12.72 15.66
CA THR A 474 38.45 -11.83 16.81
C THR A 474 37.25 -10.94 16.52
N PRO A 475 36.25 -10.87 17.42
CA PRO A 475 35.11 -9.99 17.24
C PRO A 475 35.56 -8.54 17.34
N VAL A 476 35.05 -7.72 16.42
CA VAL A 476 35.23 -6.28 16.45
C VAL A 476 34.27 -5.70 17.49
N GLN A 477 34.70 -4.71 18.27
CA GLN A 477 33.91 -4.15 19.37
C GLN A 477 33.45 -2.73 19.05
N ILE A 478 32.18 -2.44 19.32
CA ILE A 478 31.59 -1.10 19.28
C ILE A 478 31.10 -0.76 20.69
N PHE A 479 31.62 0.30 21.31
CA PHE A 479 31.40 0.68 22.70
C PHE A 479 31.59 -0.50 23.67
N GLY A 480 32.63 -1.31 23.44
CA GLY A 480 32.93 -2.53 24.21
C GLY A 480 31.99 -3.72 23.94
N GLN A 481 30.97 -3.58 23.09
CA GLN A 481 30.06 -4.67 22.72
C GLN A 481 30.56 -5.40 21.47
N PRO A 482 30.69 -6.74 21.49
CA PRO A 482 31.16 -7.49 20.34
C PRO A 482 30.12 -7.54 19.22
N VAL A 483 30.54 -7.27 17.99
CA VAL A 483 29.73 -7.39 16.78
C VAL A 483 29.84 -8.80 16.21
N PRO A 484 28.71 -9.47 15.89
CA PRO A 484 28.74 -10.83 15.35
C PRO A 484 29.31 -10.90 13.94
N TRP A 485 30.15 -11.91 13.70
CA TRP A 485 30.58 -12.30 12.35
C TRP A 485 29.52 -13.17 11.69
N VAL A 486 29.03 -12.77 10.52
CA VAL A 486 28.01 -13.46 9.75
C VAL A 486 28.53 -13.91 8.38
N HIS A 487 27.95 -14.96 7.83
CA HIS A 487 28.27 -15.45 6.48
C HIS A 487 27.40 -14.84 5.37
N VAL A 488 26.27 -14.25 5.76
CA VAL A 488 25.35 -13.55 4.86
C VAL A 488 24.85 -12.29 5.56
N ALA A 489 24.97 -11.13 4.91
CA ALA A 489 24.48 -9.85 5.41
C ALA A 489 23.53 -9.21 4.40
N LYS A 490 22.52 -8.50 4.89
CA LYS A 490 21.60 -7.73 4.05
C LYS A 490 22.09 -6.28 3.95
N TYR A 491 22.26 -5.78 2.73
CA TYR A 491 22.68 -4.39 2.47
C TYR A 491 21.87 -3.84 1.28
N LEU A 492 21.22 -2.69 1.46
CA LEU A 492 20.41 -2.00 0.43
C LEU A 492 19.42 -2.90 -0.34
N GLY A 493 18.87 -3.90 0.37
CA GLY A 493 17.89 -4.86 -0.14
C GLY A 493 18.46 -6.13 -0.79
N LEU A 494 19.78 -6.24 -0.97
CA LEU A 494 20.45 -7.45 -1.45
C LEU A 494 21.04 -8.23 -0.27
N PHE A 495 21.15 -9.56 -0.43
CA PHE A 495 21.86 -10.41 0.53
C PHE A 495 23.23 -10.73 -0.06
N LEU A 496 24.29 -10.27 0.60
CA LEU A 496 25.67 -10.51 0.22
C LEU A 496 26.20 -11.70 1.00
N ASP A 497 26.62 -12.74 0.30
CA ASP A 497 27.31 -13.90 0.87
C ASP A 497 28.83 -13.71 0.80
N ALA A 498 29.58 -14.36 1.70
CA ALA A 498 31.04 -14.25 1.79
C ALA A 498 31.81 -14.50 0.48
N LYS A 499 31.22 -15.24 -0.47
CA LYS A 499 31.80 -15.55 -1.79
C LYS A 499 31.17 -14.77 -2.95
N LEU A 500 30.20 -13.88 -2.68
CA LEU A 500 29.39 -13.14 -3.67
C LEU A 500 28.80 -14.05 -4.78
N THR A 501 28.30 -15.23 -4.40
CA THR A 501 27.58 -16.14 -5.29
C THR A 501 26.12 -15.71 -5.53
N PHE A 502 25.56 -14.91 -4.61
CA PHE A 502 24.15 -14.51 -4.54
C PHE A 502 23.15 -15.67 -4.43
N ALA A 503 23.61 -16.89 -4.10
CA ALA A 503 22.74 -18.05 -3.97
C ALA A 503 21.62 -17.83 -2.95
N HIS A 504 21.97 -17.29 -1.77
CA HIS A 504 21.01 -16.97 -0.72
C HIS A 504 20.04 -15.85 -1.16
N HIS A 505 20.55 -14.79 -1.81
CA HIS A 505 19.73 -13.69 -2.30
C HIS A 505 18.66 -14.19 -3.28
N ILE A 506 19.06 -14.98 -4.28
CA ILE A 506 18.17 -15.51 -5.29
C ILE A 506 17.07 -16.39 -4.67
N GLU A 507 17.40 -17.20 -3.66
CA GLU A 507 16.41 -18.02 -2.95
C GLU A 507 15.41 -17.16 -2.16
N GLN A 508 15.87 -16.10 -1.50
CA GLN A 508 14.97 -15.15 -0.81
C GLN A 508 14.09 -14.38 -1.79
N THR A 509 14.64 -13.94 -2.92
CA THR A 509 13.88 -13.28 -3.98
C THR A 509 12.82 -14.21 -4.56
N ARG A 510 13.15 -15.49 -4.75
CA ARG A 510 12.18 -16.54 -5.16
C ARG A 510 11.03 -16.66 -4.17
N LYS A 511 11.33 -16.75 -2.86
CA LYS A 511 10.31 -16.82 -1.79
C LYS A 511 9.43 -15.57 -1.76
N LYS A 512 10.02 -14.37 -1.87
CA LYS A 512 9.28 -13.10 -1.95
C LYS A 512 8.35 -13.05 -3.15
N ALA A 513 8.83 -13.43 -4.33
CA ALA A 513 8.02 -13.48 -5.55
C ALA A 513 6.86 -14.49 -5.43
N GLN A 514 7.09 -15.64 -4.80
CA GLN A 514 6.02 -16.61 -4.50
C GLN A 514 4.99 -16.07 -3.50
N ALA A 515 5.42 -15.32 -2.48
CA ALA A 515 4.50 -14.69 -1.53
C ALA A 515 3.62 -13.64 -2.21
N VAL A 516 4.21 -12.77 -3.05
CA VAL A 516 3.47 -11.80 -3.88
C VAL A 516 2.49 -12.52 -4.80
N HIS A 517 2.95 -13.59 -5.46
CA HIS A 517 2.09 -14.41 -6.30
C HIS A 517 0.92 -15.02 -5.49
N ALA A 518 1.16 -15.52 -4.29
CA ALA A 518 0.12 -16.12 -3.45
C ALA A 518 -1.00 -15.12 -3.12
N VAL A 519 -0.64 -13.87 -2.83
CA VAL A 519 -1.60 -12.77 -2.61
C VAL A 519 -2.40 -12.49 -3.89
N LEU A 520 -1.73 -12.43 -5.05
CA LEU A 520 -2.35 -12.13 -6.34
C LEU A 520 -2.99 -13.36 -7.01
N LYS A 521 -2.88 -14.55 -6.42
CA LYS A 521 -3.27 -15.83 -7.02
C LYS A 521 -4.72 -15.82 -7.47
N ARG A 522 -5.62 -15.25 -6.66
CA ARG A 522 -7.06 -15.17 -7.01
C ARG A 522 -7.32 -14.33 -8.27
N LEU A 523 -6.49 -13.33 -8.54
CA LEU A 523 -6.64 -12.41 -9.68
C LEU A 523 -5.90 -12.89 -10.93
N ILE A 524 -4.74 -13.53 -10.76
CA ILE A 524 -3.83 -13.85 -11.86
C ILE A 524 -3.93 -15.31 -12.30
N SER A 525 -4.35 -16.23 -11.42
CA SER A 525 -4.34 -17.66 -11.72
C SER A 525 -5.36 -18.11 -12.77
N ARG A 526 -5.23 -19.38 -13.15
CA ARG A 526 -6.02 -20.11 -14.17
C ARG A 526 -7.53 -19.90 -14.09
N ARG A 527 -8.07 -19.81 -12.87
CA ARG A 527 -9.52 -19.70 -12.61
C ARG A 527 -10.04 -18.27 -12.60
N SER A 528 -9.15 -17.28 -12.72
CA SER A 528 -9.54 -15.87 -12.76
C SER A 528 -10.16 -15.52 -14.11
N LYS A 529 -11.34 -14.88 -14.06
CA LYS A 529 -12.06 -14.33 -15.23
C LYS A 529 -11.44 -13.03 -15.76
N LEU A 530 -10.40 -12.50 -15.11
CA LEU A 530 -9.74 -11.28 -15.54
C LEU A 530 -9.11 -11.45 -16.94
N ALA A 531 -9.27 -10.45 -17.81
CA ALA A 531 -8.68 -10.48 -19.13
C ALA A 531 -7.14 -10.61 -19.06
N ILE A 532 -6.56 -11.38 -19.98
CA ILE A 532 -5.12 -11.71 -20.01
C ILE A 532 -4.28 -10.44 -20.00
N ARG A 533 -4.67 -9.39 -20.73
CA ARG A 533 -3.97 -8.10 -20.76
C ARG A 533 -3.74 -7.50 -19.37
N HIS A 534 -4.75 -7.56 -18.49
CA HIS A 534 -4.64 -7.02 -17.13
C HIS A 534 -3.83 -7.95 -16.22
N LYS A 535 -3.92 -9.26 -16.41
CA LYS A 535 -3.06 -10.22 -15.70
C LYS A 535 -1.58 -10.01 -16.03
N VAL A 536 -1.27 -9.79 -17.31
CA VAL A 536 0.08 -9.47 -17.78
C VAL A 536 0.55 -8.13 -17.20
N LEU A 537 -0.33 -7.13 -17.15
CA LEU A 537 -0.01 -5.84 -16.55
C LEU A 537 0.39 -6.00 -15.07
N LEU A 538 -0.41 -6.71 -14.27
CA LEU A 538 -0.10 -6.99 -12.86
C LEU A 538 1.22 -7.74 -12.68
N TYR A 539 1.51 -8.69 -13.57
CA TYR A 539 2.79 -9.39 -13.58
C TYR A 539 3.96 -8.43 -13.84
N LYS A 540 3.86 -7.59 -14.87
CA LYS A 540 4.91 -6.62 -15.27
C LYS A 540 5.11 -5.52 -14.22
N SER A 541 4.05 -5.07 -13.54
CA SER A 541 4.12 -3.94 -12.60
C SER A 541 4.50 -4.33 -11.17
N ILE A 542 4.14 -5.54 -10.72
CA ILE A 542 4.34 -5.95 -9.32
C ILE A 542 5.35 -7.10 -9.21
N MET A 543 5.13 -8.19 -9.96
CA MET A 543 5.91 -9.42 -9.77
C MET A 543 7.31 -9.32 -10.40
N GLN A 544 7.40 -8.82 -11.62
CA GLN A 544 8.65 -8.70 -12.36
C GLN A 544 9.67 -7.76 -11.65
N PRO A 545 9.28 -6.57 -11.15
CA PRO A 545 10.20 -5.68 -10.43
C PRO A 545 10.75 -6.27 -9.13
N VAL A 546 9.92 -7.03 -8.39
CA VAL A 546 10.37 -7.73 -7.18
C VAL A 546 11.46 -8.76 -7.50
N MET A 547 11.36 -9.43 -8.65
CA MET A 547 12.35 -10.41 -9.09
C MET A 547 13.58 -9.78 -9.73
N SER A 548 13.46 -8.59 -10.33
CA SER A 548 14.55 -7.94 -11.09
C SER A 548 15.30 -6.86 -10.32
N TYR A 549 14.86 -6.50 -9.10
CA TYR A 549 15.55 -5.51 -8.27
C TYR A 549 17.01 -5.89 -8.02
N GLY A 550 17.93 -4.96 -8.32
CA GLY A 550 19.37 -5.17 -8.16
C GLY A 550 19.99 -6.18 -9.14
N SER A 551 19.28 -6.60 -10.19
CA SER A 551 19.79 -7.57 -11.18
C SER A 551 21.01 -7.08 -11.94
N GLN A 552 21.25 -5.77 -11.96
CA GLN A 552 22.49 -5.16 -12.46
C GLN A 552 23.72 -5.62 -11.67
N ILE A 553 23.53 -5.99 -10.40
CA ILE A 553 24.57 -6.44 -9.50
C ILE A 553 24.60 -7.95 -9.45
N TRP A 554 23.51 -8.64 -9.09
CA TRP A 554 23.54 -10.11 -8.92
C TRP A 554 23.36 -10.88 -10.22
N GLY A 555 23.08 -10.23 -11.35
CA GLY A 555 22.74 -10.89 -12.61
C GLY A 555 23.84 -11.78 -13.20
N TYR A 556 25.10 -11.61 -12.78
CA TYR A 556 26.23 -12.49 -13.15
C TYR A 556 26.32 -13.78 -12.31
N ALA A 557 25.38 -14.01 -11.39
CA ALA A 557 25.35 -15.20 -10.55
C ALA A 557 25.37 -16.50 -11.37
N GLY A 558 25.74 -17.61 -10.72
CA GLY A 558 25.80 -18.92 -11.38
C GLY A 558 24.48 -19.27 -12.08
N MET A 559 24.57 -19.82 -13.30
CA MET A 559 23.39 -20.21 -14.10
C MET A 559 22.47 -21.17 -13.36
N CYS A 560 23.01 -22.03 -12.49
CA CYS A 560 22.24 -22.90 -11.61
C CYS A 560 21.27 -22.12 -10.70
N HIS A 561 21.66 -20.95 -10.19
CA HIS A 561 20.82 -20.10 -9.37
C HIS A 561 19.84 -19.29 -10.22
N LEU A 562 20.33 -18.68 -11.32
CA LEU A 562 19.49 -17.91 -12.24
C LEU A 562 18.36 -18.77 -12.85
N LYS A 563 18.62 -20.07 -13.09
CA LYS A 563 17.62 -21.06 -13.53
C LYS A 563 16.39 -21.06 -12.63
N LYS A 564 16.56 -20.93 -11.31
CA LYS A 564 15.45 -20.98 -10.34
C LYS A 564 14.46 -19.83 -10.54
N LEU A 565 14.94 -18.62 -10.82
CA LEU A 565 14.07 -17.46 -11.09
C LEU A 565 13.46 -17.52 -12.49
N HIS A 566 14.22 -18.01 -13.47
CA HIS A 566 13.73 -18.20 -14.81
C HIS A 566 12.57 -19.22 -14.84
N THR A 567 12.73 -20.38 -14.21
CA THR A 567 11.66 -21.40 -14.14
C THR A 567 10.45 -20.91 -13.36
N LEU A 568 10.66 -20.14 -12.28
CA LEU A 568 9.56 -19.53 -11.53
C LEU A 568 8.75 -18.55 -12.41
N THR A 569 9.44 -17.70 -13.16
CA THR A 569 8.82 -16.77 -14.12
C THR A 569 7.96 -17.53 -15.13
N ASN A 570 8.48 -18.62 -15.69
CA ASN A 570 7.76 -19.42 -16.70
C ASN A 570 6.52 -20.09 -16.10
N SER A 571 6.62 -20.54 -14.84
CA SER A 571 5.47 -21.05 -14.09
C SER A 571 4.38 -20.00 -13.94
N PHE A 572 4.74 -18.76 -13.58
CA PHE A 572 3.77 -17.66 -13.47
C PHE A 572 3.10 -17.32 -14.80
N LEU A 573 3.88 -17.23 -15.88
CA LEU A 573 3.32 -16.97 -17.23
C LEU A 573 2.33 -18.05 -17.66
N ARG A 574 2.65 -19.33 -17.43
CA ARG A 574 1.72 -20.44 -17.71
C ARG A 574 0.43 -20.34 -16.92
N GLN A 575 0.50 -19.90 -15.67
CA GLN A 575 -0.70 -19.73 -14.84
C GLN A 575 -1.58 -18.57 -15.30
N ILE A 576 -0.98 -17.49 -15.83
CA ILE A 576 -1.70 -16.32 -16.36
C ILE A 576 -2.63 -16.71 -17.52
N VAL A 577 -2.10 -17.46 -18.49
CA VAL A 577 -2.85 -17.89 -19.68
C VAL A 577 -3.57 -19.22 -19.53
N ASN A 578 -3.43 -19.89 -18.39
CA ASN A 578 -3.91 -21.27 -18.20
C ASN A 578 -3.36 -22.25 -19.25
N ALA A 579 -2.07 -22.12 -19.59
CA ALA A 579 -1.43 -22.99 -20.55
C ALA A 579 -1.10 -24.37 -19.93
N PRO A 580 -1.34 -25.48 -20.67
CA PRO A 580 -0.88 -26.80 -20.28
C PRO A 580 0.65 -26.93 -20.38
N TRP A 581 1.20 -28.00 -19.82
CA TRP A 581 2.64 -28.19 -19.65
C TRP A 581 3.40 -28.32 -20.99
N PHE A 582 2.77 -28.90 -22.02
CA PHE A 582 3.37 -29.14 -23.33
C PHE A 582 3.47 -27.90 -24.23
N VAL A 583 2.79 -26.79 -23.90
CA VAL A 583 2.96 -25.53 -24.65
C VAL A 583 4.40 -25.05 -24.49
N ARG A 584 5.09 -24.75 -25.59
CA ARG A 584 6.47 -24.26 -25.55
C ARG A 584 6.52 -22.86 -24.91
N ASN A 585 7.56 -22.59 -24.11
CA ASN A 585 7.71 -21.27 -23.46
C ASN A 585 7.86 -20.14 -24.49
N GLU A 586 8.49 -20.40 -25.63
CA GLU A 586 8.64 -19.45 -26.74
C GLU A 586 7.31 -18.91 -27.26
N VAL A 587 6.30 -19.80 -27.37
CA VAL A 587 4.94 -19.42 -27.76
C VAL A 587 4.34 -18.47 -26.73
N LEU A 588 4.52 -18.77 -25.43
CA LEU A 588 4.04 -17.89 -24.35
C LEU A 588 4.67 -16.50 -24.42
N TYR A 589 5.99 -16.42 -24.66
CA TYR A 589 6.70 -15.15 -24.76
C TYR A 589 6.23 -14.31 -25.95
N ARG A 590 6.08 -14.95 -27.12
CA ARG A 590 5.61 -14.32 -28.34
C ARG A 590 4.19 -13.77 -28.18
N ASP A 591 3.27 -14.61 -27.72
CA ASP A 591 1.85 -14.27 -27.65
C ASP A 591 1.56 -13.23 -26.55
N LEU A 592 2.26 -13.32 -25.41
CA LEU A 592 2.14 -12.32 -24.33
C LEU A 592 2.95 -11.04 -24.56
N LYS A 593 3.81 -11.00 -25.59
CA LYS A 593 4.79 -9.93 -25.81
C LYS A 593 5.62 -9.66 -24.55
N ILE A 594 6.20 -10.73 -24.00
CA ILE A 594 7.04 -10.70 -22.79
C ILE A 594 8.39 -11.33 -23.13
N LYS A 595 9.48 -10.61 -22.86
CA LYS A 595 10.83 -11.17 -23.00
C LYS A 595 11.10 -12.23 -21.93
N PRO A 596 11.88 -13.27 -22.22
CA PRO A 596 12.33 -14.20 -21.19
C PRO A 596 13.10 -13.47 -20.08
N PHE A 597 13.09 -14.02 -18.86
CA PHE A 597 13.63 -13.34 -17.68
C PHE A 597 15.12 -12.97 -17.80
N LEU A 598 15.96 -13.85 -18.37
CA LEU A 598 17.41 -13.61 -18.48
C LEU A 598 17.77 -12.50 -19.49
N PRO A 599 17.22 -12.48 -20.72
CA PRO A 599 17.30 -11.32 -21.60
C PRO A 599 16.79 -10.03 -20.94
N HIS A 600 15.71 -10.10 -20.16
CA HIS A 600 15.17 -8.92 -19.49
C HIS A 600 16.14 -8.33 -18.46
N ILE A 601 16.78 -9.14 -17.61
CA ILE A 601 17.80 -8.62 -16.68
C ILE A 601 19.04 -8.10 -17.42
N LYS A 602 19.42 -8.72 -18.55
CA LYS A 602 20.52 -8.23 -19.40
C LYS A 602 20.21 -6.84 -19.95
N ASP A 603 18.99 -6.61 -20.45
CA ASP A 603 18.55 -5.30 -20.92
C ASP A 603 18.60 -4.24 -19.80
N LEU A 604 18.20 -4.61 -18.57
CA LEU A 604 18.28 -3.72 -17.41
C LEU A 604 19.73 -3.36 -17.06
N SER A 605 20.63 -4.33 -17.09
CA SER A 605 22.06 -4.11 -16.87
C SER A 605 22.67 -3.24 -17.96
N LYS A 606 22.36 -3.50 -19.24
CA LYS A 606 22.85 -2.69 -20.36
C LYS A 606 22.45 -1.22 -20.19
N ARG A 607 21.15 -0.95 -19.98
CA ARG A 607 20.66 0.42 -19.74
C ARG A 607 21.31 1.11 -18.54
N PHE A 608 21.66 0.36 -17.51
CA PHE A 608 22.31 0.90 -16.33
C PHE A 608 23.77 1.24 -16.58
N PHE A 609 24.53 0.32 -17.19
CA PHE A 609 25.95 0.54 -17.49
C PHE A 609 26.17 1.56 -18.62
N ASP A 610 25.28 1.64 -19.61
CA ASP A 610 25.32 2.66 -20.68
C ASP A 610 25.16 4.09 -20.10
N LYS A 611 24.39 4.23 -19.01
CA LYS A 611 24.18 5.52 -18.32
C LYS A 611 25.28 5.86 -17.33
N LEU A 612 26.06 4.87 -16.88
CA LEU A 612 27.05 5.06 -15.81
C LEU A 612 28.08 6.18 -16.12
N PRO A 613 28.62 6.31 -17.35
CA PRO A 613 29.56 7.38 -17.67
C PRO A 613 28.98 8.80 -17.56
N SER A 614 27.65 8.95 -17.64
CA SER A 614 26.97 10.24 -17.57
C SER A 614 26.71 10.72 -16.13
N VAL A 615 27.03 9.91 -15.12
CA VAL A 615 26.77 10.23 -13.71
C VAL A 615 27.91 11.09 -13.16
N PRO A 616 27.65 12.33 -12.69
CA PRO A 616 28.66 13.21 -12.13
C PRO A 616 29.00 12.80 -10.68
N ASN A 617 29.66 11.66 -10.51
CA ASN A 617 30.15 11.22 -9.19
C ASN A 617 31.51 10.53 -9.32
N GLU A 618 32.53 11.11 -8.68
CA GLU A 618 33.92 10.66 -8.76
C GLU A 618 34.14 9.24 -8.23
N LEU A 619 33.35 8.85 -7.21
CA LEU A 619 33.43 7.51 -6.64
C LEU A 619 32.90 6.42 -7.58
N ILE A 620 32.12 6.82 -8.60
CA ILE A 620 31.58 5.94 -9.63
C ILE A 620 32.43 6.04 -10.91
N SER A 621 32.92 7.23 -11.27
CA SER A 621 33.76 7.42 -12.45
C SER A 621 35.11 6.73 -12.32
N ASN A 622 35.67 6.65 -11.11
CA ASN A 622 36.97 6.02 -10.83
C ASN A 622 36.90 4.48 -10.77
N GLN A 623 35.83 3.86 -11.27
CA GLN A 623 35.74 2.42 -11.35
C GLN A 623 36.73 1.86 -12.37
N PRO A 624 37.35 0.70 -12.10
CA PRO A 624 38.29 0.08 -13.02
C PRO A 624 37.63 -0.19 -14.38
N ALA A 625 38.35 0.10 -15.46
CA ALA A 625 37.90 -0.18 -16.81
C ALA A 625 37.49 -1.65 -16.94
N TYR A 626 36.35 -1.89 -17.58
CA TYR A 626 35.88 -3.25 -17.84
C TYR A 626 36.53 -3.77 -19.10
N ASP A 627 37.36 -4.79 -18.96
CA ASP A 627 37.95 -5.49 -20.08
C ASP A 627 37.26 -6.86 -20.25
N PRO A 628 36.49 -7.07 -21.35
CA PRO A 628 35.81 -8.33 -21.63
C PRO A 628 36.78 -9.49 -21.90
N ALA A 629 38.05 -9.21 -22.25
CA ALA A 629 39.08 -10.22 -22.48
C ALA A 629 39.61 -10.88 -21.19
N VAL A 630 39.32 -10.30 -20.01
CA VAL A 630 39.76 -10.87 -18.73
C VAL A 630 39.08 -12.23 -18.47
N PRO A 631 39.85 -13.28 -18.07
CA PRO A 631 39.33 -14.64 -17.94
C PRO A 631 38.15 -14.80 -16.96
N SER A 632 37.24 -15.72 -17.31
CA SER A 632 35.96 -16.01 -16.64
C SER A 632 36.02 -16.37 -15.15
N SER A 633 37.21 -16.54 -14.59
CA SER A 633 37.43 -16.80 -13.16
C SER A 633 37.13 -15.57 -12.30
N GLN A 634 37.05 -14.37 -12.87
CA GLN A 634 36.72 -13.11 -12.18
C GLN A 634 35.34 -12.57 -12.60
N LYS A 635 34.25 -13.26 -12.22
CA LYS A 635 32.89 -12.79 -12.52
C LYS A 635 32.57 -11.45 -11.84
N ARG A 636 32.50 -10.37 -12.62
CA ARG A 636 32.10 -9.03 -12.17
C ARG A 636 30.65 -8.70 -12.56
N PRO A 637 29.99 -7.71 -11.92
CA PRO A 637 28.69 -7.15 -12.33
C PRO A 637 28.47 -7.01 -13.83
N ARG A 638 29.46 -6.47 -14.56
CA ARG A 638 29.39 -6.26 -16.01
C ARG A 638 29.47 -7.54 -16.86
N ALA A 639 29.89 -8.68 -16.29
CA ALA A 639 30.02 -9.95 -17.02
C ALA A 639 28.68 -10.49 -17.58
N LEU A 640 27.54 -10.00 -17.07
CA LEU A 640 26.22 -10.33 -17.64
C LEU A 640 26.08 -9.85 -19.10
N LEU A 641 26.80 -8.79 -19.49
CA LEU A 641 26.71 -8.22 -20.83
C LEU A 641 27.30 -9.15 -21.90
N ASP A 642 28.31 -9.94 -21.55
CA ASP A 642 29.02 -10.87 -22.45
C ASP A 642 28.22 -12.16 -22.76
N HIS A 643 27.15 -12.42 -22.01
CA HIS A 643 26.37 -13.66 -22.16
C HIS A 643 25.27 -13.53 -23.21
N GLU A 644 25.29 -14.38 -24.23
CA GLU A 644 24.16 -14.61 -25.13
C GLU A 644 23.33 -15.80 -24.65
N PHE A 645 22.06 -15.52 -24.37
CA PHE A 645 21.07 -16.52 -23.97
C PHE A 645 20.35 -17.01 -25.22
N ILE A 646 20.90 -18.03 -25.89
CA ILE A 646 20.38 -18.53 -27.17
C ILE A 646 19.15 -19.41 -26.96
N ASN A 647 19.26 -20.44 -26.12
CA ASN A 647 18.14 -21.32 -25.74
C ASN A 647 18.46 -21.98 -24.40
N PHE A 648 17.61 -21.79 -23.39
CA PHE A 648 17.88 -22.27 -22.03
C PHE A 648 18.04 -23.82 -22.01
N PRO A 649 19.13 -24.40 -21.44
CA PRO A 649 20.11 -23.78 -20.54
C PRO A 649 21.42 -23.30 -21.19
N GLN A 650 21.53 -23.30 -22.52
CA GLN A 650 22.76 -22.89 -23.21
C GLN A 650 22.91 -21.36 -23.19
N ALA A 651 23.93 -20.89 -22.45
CA ALA A 651 24.46 -19.54 -22.57
C ALA A 651 25.81 -19.64 -23.28
N LYS A 652 25.96 -19.01 -24.44
CA LYS A 652 27.27 -18.84 -25.07
C LYS A 652 27.83 -17.50 -24.59
N ARG A 653 29.06 -17.50 -24.09
CA ARG A 653 29.81 -16.24 -23.92
C ARG A 653 30.27 -15.83 -25.31
N LEU A 654 30.06 -14.59 -25.70
CA LEU A 654 30.73 -14.05 -26.88
C LEU A 654 32.24 -14.13 -26.59
N ARG A 655 32.95 -15.00 -27.33
CA ARG A 655 34.40 -14.89 -27.41
C ARG A 655 34.64 -13.66 -28.27
N VAL A 656 35.08 -12.58 -27.65
CA VAL A 656 35.67 -11.44 -28.38
C VAL A 656 37.05 -11.88 -28.85
#